data_AF-A0A448F816-F1
#
_entry.id   AF-A0A448F816-F1
#
_cell.length_a   1.000
_cell.length_b   1.000
_cell.length_c   1.000
_cell.angle_alpha   90.00
_cell.angle_beta   90.00
_cell.angle_gamma   90.00
#
_symmetry.space_group_name_H-M   'P 1'
#
loop_
_entity.id
_entity.type
_entity.pdbx_description
1 polymer ?
#
loop_
_entity_poly.entity_id
_entity_poly.type
_entity_poly.pdbx_seq_one_letter_code
_entity_poly.pdbx_strand_id
1 'polypeptide(L)'
;MLTRSSGVLMHITSLPNAFGIGSFGQSAYDFVDFLVETKQTYWQILPLTTTSYGDSPYQSFSAIAGNTHLIDFALLTQMGLLQETDYASVNFGDDPTKVDYERIFYTRRPILEIAVKHFLADKKRQADFKNFEKNNRTWLEDYAEFMAIKEHFGNKALQEWEDKLVVARKPKTLAKYRTMLKEQIQYFKVTQYFFFQQWLALKNYANQRGIKIIGDMPIYVAEDSVEVWTMPELFQLDKECKPLFVAGVPADQFSATGQLWGNPLYDWPEHKKQGYAWWIHRIEESFKIYDVLRIDHFKGFSDYWQVDGKADIAKYGTWQPGPGYDLFKAVKAQLGDLPIIAENLGNIDEKAEKLLTDCGYPGMKILQFGFENVSGESLDSPHYCIPHCIAYTGTHDNDVINGWYADLSTKQQQYINAYTHRATDESVCQAMIRQLFATVSNTVIATMQDILDLPASSRMNLPSTIGGNWEWRMQESDLTKAKKDFLTQITMLYGRANKEQVMIKFSEFVQQTTNKKLEKLSDHAIYVQLLNYVKTLAANKEKNTAKRKVYYISAEFLIGKLLSNNLINLGVYQEIKDELAQASKSLSHIEDIEPEPSLGNGGLGRLASCFIDSMSTLGLNAEGVGLNYHCGLFKQVFKNNEQHAEPNNWIEKESWLIPTDIRYEVPFKDFTLTSKLDRIDILGYKKDTKNHLNLFDIESINHKLIKKGITFDKTKIKENLTLFLYPDDSDKNGELLRIYQQYFMVSNAAQLLIDEAIERGSNLHDLADYAYVQINDTHPSMVIPELIRLLTEKHRIKFAEAVEIVRNMVGYTNHTILAEALEKWPLAYLEEVVPHLVKIIKKLNKLVQKEYPNPDVQIIDKQKRVHMAHMDIHFSNSVNGVATLHTEILKNSELKAFYEIYPEKFNNKTNGITFRRWLEFSNQELAAYIKQLIGDGYLHDATQLEKLLAFKDDKKVHQKLAEIKFWNKLALKTYLKENKGIELDENSIIDTQIKRFHEYKRQQMNALYVIHKYLEIKAGKLPKRKITVIFGGKAAPAYVIAQDIIHLILCLSELINNDPDVNHYLNVHLVENYNVSVAEKLIPATDISEQISLASKEASGTGNMKFMLNGALTLGTMDGANVEIAELAGAKNIYTFGKDSESIIKLYETAGYVSKDYYKKDKHIKRAVDFILDSTLVKLGNKNRLKRLHDELLNKDWFMTLIDFDAYVTAKEQILADYEDQDSWNEKVIHNIAKAGFFSSDRTIAQYNTDIWHCED
;
A
#
# COMPACT_ATOMS: atom_id res chain seq x y z
N MET A 1 -6.73 20.25 -1.31
CA MET A 1 -6.67 21.63 -0.75
C MET A 1 -5.28 21.83 -0.17
N LEU A 2 -4.59 22.92 -0.52
CA LEU A 2 -3.32 23.27 0.12
C LEU A 2 -3.62 23.75 1.55
N THR A 3 -2.97 23.15 2.54
CA THR A 3 -3.06 23.55 3.95
C THR A 3 -2.35 24.89 4.16
N ARG A 4 -2.88 25.70 5.08
CA ARG A 4 -2.27 26.99 5.45
C ARG A 4 -0.89 26.74 6.06
N SER A 5 0.16 27.18 5.38
CA SER A 5 1.55 26.77 5.61
C SER A 5 2.53 27.92 5.38
N SER A 6 3.79 27.71 5.76
CA SER A 6 4.90 28.64 5.52
C SER A 6 6.19 27.91 5.14
N GLY A 7 7.13 28.64 4.55
CA GLY A 7 8.46 28.13 4.22
C GLY A 7 9.51 29.23 4.06
N VAL A 8 10.73 28.80 3.80
CA VAL A 8 11.90 29.67 3.65
C VAL A 8 12.57 29.43 2.30
N LEU A 9 12.84 30.50 1.56
CA LEU A 9 13.68 30.48 0.36
C LEU A 9 15.15 30.62 0.76
N MET A 10 15.92 29.56 0.58
CA MET A 10 17.35 29.51 0.89
C MET A 10 18.04 28.53 -0.05
N HIS A 11 18.89 29.01 -0.97
CA HIS A 11 19.62 28.10 -1.84
C HIS A 11 20.79 27.42 -1.11
N ILE A 12 21.11 26.19 -1.51
CA ILE A 12 22.12 25.37 -0.83
C ILE A 12 23.51 25.99 -0.92
N THR A 13 23.83 26.68 -2.02
CA THR A 13 25.13 27.36 -2.19
C THR A 13 25.39 28.42 -1.12
N SER A 14 24.34 28.99 -0.54
CA SER A 14 24.41 30.01 0.51
C SER A 14 24.55 29.45 1.92
N LEU A 15 24.47 28.13 2.11
CA LEU A 15 24.64 27.53 3.43
C LEU A 15 26.10 27.64 3.91
N PRO A 16 26.32 27.77 5.24
CA PRO A 16 27.66 27.77 5.80
C PRO A 16 28.37 26.45 5.51
N ASN A 17 29.66 26.52 5.18
CA ASN A 17 30.49 25.36 4.88
C ASN A 17 31.98 25.76 4.88
N ALA A 18 32.85 24.83 5.30
CA ALA A 18 34.29 24.94 5.19
C ALA A 18 34.82 24.82 3.74
N PHE A 19 34.03 24.28 2.80
CA PHE A 19 34.48 24.00 1.41
C PHE A 19 34.19 25.13 0.40
N GLY A 20 34.12 26.38 0.85
CA GLY A 20 33.97 27.59 0.01
C GLY A 20 32.57 27.84 -0.56
N ILE A 21 31.71 26.82 -0.61
CA ILE A 21 30.31 26.87 -1.05
C ILE A 21 29.47 25.93 -0.20
N GLY A 22 28.21 26.27 0.03
CA GLY A 22 27.30 25.34 0.69
C GLY A 22 27.09 24.05 -0.14
N SER A 23 26.93 22.92 0.55
CA SER A 23 26.88 21.57 -0.02
C SER A 23 25.72 20.77 0.61
N PHE A 24 25.57 19.51 0.21
CA PHE A 24 24.67 18.56 0.87
C PHE A 24 25.20 18.01 2.20
N GLY A 25 26.23 18.64 2.78
CA GLY A 25 26.85 18.25 4.05
C GLY A 25 26.03 18.65 5.28
N GLN A 26 26.65 18.57 6.46
CA GLN A 26 25.97 18.74 7.75
C GLN A 26 25.14 20.01 7.87
N SER A 27 25.62 21.15 7.35
CA SER A 27 24.89 22.42 7.43
C SER A 27 23.53 22.42 6.71
N ALA A 28 23.36 21.58 5.69
CA ALA A 28 22.07 21.40 5.03
C ALA A 28 21.09 20.59 5.89
N TYR A 29 21.58 19.59 6.63
CA TYR A 29 20.79 18.86 7.62
C TYR A 29 20.42 19.76 8.80
N ASP A 30 21.36 20.58 9.28
CA ASP A 30 21.11 21.57 10.34
C ASP A 30 20.08 22.61 9.91
N PHE A 31 20.07 22.99 8.62
CA PHE A 31 19.05 23.88 8.08
C PHE A 31 17.66 23.24 8.06
N VAL A 32 17.56 21.95 7.70
CA VAL A 32 16.31 21.20 7.85
C VAL A 32 15.85 21.21 9.31
N ASP A 33 16.75 20.96 10.25
CA ASP A 33 16.41 20.96 11.68
C ASP A 33 15.98 22.36 12.17
N PHE A 34 16.57 23.43 11.64
CA PHE A 34 16.10 24.80 11.87
C PHE A 34 14.67 25.02 11.35
N LEU A 35 14.32 24.51 10.17
CA LEU A 35 12.96 24.60 9.63
C LEU A 35 11.96 23.84 10.51
N VAL A 36 12.35 22.68 11.03
CA VAL A 36 11.56 21.89 11.98
C VAL A 36 11.39 22.64 13.32
N GLU A 37 12.49 23.18 13.87
CA GLU A 37 12.49 23.96 15.12
C GLU A 37 11.51 25.13 15.01
N THR A 38 11.51 25.81 13.86
CA THR A 38 10.69 26.99 13.59
C THR A 38 9.32 26.69 12.96
N LYS A 39 8.92 25.41 12.90
CA LYS A 39 7.59 24.94 12.45
C LYS A 39 7.26 25.22 10.99
N GLN A 40 8.26 25.29 10.12
CA GLN A 40 8.06 25.49 8.68
C GLN A 40 7.59 24.20 7.99
N THR A 41 6.92 24.35 6.84
CA THR A 41 6.48 23.23 5.99
C THR A 41 7.38 23.08 4.77
N TYR A 42 7.84 24.19 4.19
CA TYR A 42 8.60 24.16 2.94
C TYR A 42 10.02 24.71 3.08
N TRP A 43 10.95 24.02 2.44
CA TRP A 43 12.23 24.58 2.03
C TRP A 43 12.15 24.85 0.53
N GLN A 44 12.18 26.12 0.13
CA GLN A 44 12.28 26.47 -1.28
C GLN A 44 13.75 26.66 -1.67
N ILE A 45 14.13 26.03 -2.78
CA ILE A 45 15.46 26.09 -3.38
C ILE A 45 15.35 26.51 -4.85
N LEU A 46 16.34 27.28 -5.28
CA LEU A 46 16.61 27.59 -6.68
C LEU A 46 17.12 26.34 -7.43
N PRO A 47 17.32 26.39 -8.76
CA PRO A 47 17.65 25.20 -9.54
C PRO A 47 18.96 24.55 -9.07
N LEU A 48 18.93 23.23 -8.89
CA LEU A 48 20.11 22.46 -8.46
C LEU A 48 20.99 21.99 -9.63
N THR A 49 20.67 22.42 -10.84
CA THR A 49 21.36 22.04 -12.07
C THR A 49 22.74 22.69 -12.17
N THR A 50 23.64 22.06 -12.91
CA THR A 50 25.03 22.54 -13.06
C THR A 50 25.08 23.96 -13.64
N THR A 51 25.88 24.87 -13.08
CA THR A 51 25.95 26.27 -13.57
C THR A 51 26.85 26.38 -14.80
N SER A 52 26.56 27.33 -15.69
CA SER A 52 27.39 27.67 -16.86
C SER A 52 27.86 29.13 -16.83
N TYR A 53 27.45 29.97 -17.76
CA TYR A 53 27.83 31.37 -17.86
C TYR A 53 27.34 32.20 -16.65
N GLY A 54 28.25 33.01 -16.10
CA GLY A 54 27.95 33.92 -14.98
C GLY A 54 27.55 33.23 -13.68
N ASP A 55 27.91 31.96 -13.51
CA ASP A 55 27.62 31.13 -12.34
C ASP A 55 26.12 31.01 -12.00
N SER A 56 25.26 31.26 -12.99
CA SER A 56 23.81 31.27 -12.81
C SER A 56 23.19 29.88 -12.88
N PRO A 57 22.37 29.47 -11.90
CA PRO A 57 21.62 28.20 -11.96
C PRO A 57 20.53 28.21 -13.05
N TYR A 58 20.19 29.39 -13.60
CA TYR A 58 19.27 29.55 -14.72
C TYR A 58 19.94 29.44 -16.10
N GLN A 59 21.27 29.38 -16.13
CA GLN A 59 22.07 29.09 -17.33
C GLN A 59 22.82 27.79 -17.08
N SER A 60 22.19 26.64 -17.36
CA SER A 60 22.78 25.33 -17.08
C SER A 60 23.27 24.59 -18.32
N PHE A 61 24.36 23.82 -18.18
CA PHE A 61 24.79 22.85 -19.20
C PHE A 61 23.79 21.70 -19.39
N SER A 62 22.83 21.51 -18.48
CA SER A 62 21.73 20.56 -18.64
C SER A 62 20.49 20.97 -17.86
N ALA A 63 19.31 20.70 -18.40
CA ALA A 63 18.05 20.86 -17.70
C ALA A 63 17.84 19.84 -16.55
N ILE A 64 18.67 18.80 -16.44
CA ILE A 64 18.50 17.67 -15.51
C ILE A 64 19.74 17.44 -14.64
N ALA A 65 20.95 17.56 -15.20
CA ALA A 65 22.18 17.18 -14.49
C ALA A 65 22.48 18.11 -13.30
N GLY A 66 22.80 17.51 -12.15
CA GLY A 66 23.04 18.21 -10.91
C GLY A 66 24.39 18.93 -10.82
N ASN A 67 24.45 20.01 -10.04
CA ASN A 67 25.66 20.80 -9.84
C ASN A 67 26.68 20.08 -8.93
N THR A 68 27.82 19.71 -9.51
CA THR A 68 28.89 18.99 -8.78
C THR A 68 29.54 19.81 -7.65
N HIS A 69 29.36 21.13 -7.63
CA HIS A 69 29.82 21.97 -6.52
C HIS A 69 29.06 21.69 -5.21
N LEU A 70 27.87 21.10 -5.28
CA LEU A 70 27.06 20.77 -4.09
C LEU A 70 27.45 19.45 -3.42
N ILE A 71 28.34 18.65 -4.06
CA ILE A 71 28.83 17.39 -3.49
C ILE A 71 29.69 17.68 -2.26
N ASP A 72 29.35 17.07 -1.14
CA ASP A 72 30.08 17.26 0.11
C ASP A 72 31.25 16.28 0.26
N PHE A 73 32.43 16.81 0.59
CA PHE A 73 33.65 16.02 0.74
C PHE A 73 33.69 15.23 2.06
N ALA A 74 33.10 15.74 3.14
CA ALA A 74 33.06 15.01 4.40
C ALA A 74 32.20 13.73 4.26
N LEU A 75 31.10 13.80 3.51
CA LEU A 75 30.31 12.60 3.17
C LEU A 75 31.10 11.60 2.32
N LEU A 76 31.91 12.05 1.36
CA LEU A 76 32.79 11.16 0.59
C LEU A 76 33.90 10.54 1.47
N THR A 77 34.40 11.28 2.47
CA THR A 77 35.33 10.74 3.49
C THR A 77 34.66 9.66 4.34
N GLN A 78 33.42 9.89 4.79
CA GLN A 78 32.62 8.86 5.52
C GLN A 78 32.38 7.61 4.67
N MET A 79 32.26 7.77 3.35
CA MET A 79 32.14 6.65 2.42
C MET A 79 33.46 5.90 2.17
N GLY A 80 34.58 6.38 2.70
CA GLY A 80 35.93 5.84 2.49
C GLY A 80 36.50 6.15 1.09
N LEU A 81 35.95 7.13 0.39
CA LEU A 81 36.38 7.53 -0.96
C LEU A 81 37.42 8.66 -0.94
N LEU A 82 37.43 9.46 0.13
CA LEU A 82 38.43 10.49 0.41
C LEU A 82 38.99 10.29 1.82
N GLN A 83 40.13 10.93 2.09
CA GLN A 83 40.68 11.16 3.41
C GLN A 83 40.66 12.67 3.70
N GLU A 84 40.56 13.05 4.97
CA GLU A 84 40.55 14.47 5.34
C GLU A 84 41.80 15.22 4.85
N THR A 85 42.95 14.55 4.82
CA THR A 85 44.21 15.08 4.26
C THR A 85 44.16 15.42 2.78
N ASP A 86 43.20 14.87 2.02
CA ASP A 86 43.06 15.13 0.59
C ASP A 86 42.54 16.56 0.30
N TYR A 87 41.90 17.21 1.28
CA TYR A 87 41.31 18.54 1.11
C TYR A 87 41.57 19.51 2.27
N ALA A 88 42.06 19.06 3.44
CA ALA A 88 42.25 19.92 4.60
C ALA A 88 43.24 21.10 4.39
N SER A 89 44.23 20.94 3.49
CA SER A 89 45.21 22.00 3.17
C SER A 89 44.81 22.90 2.00
N VAL A 90 43.66 22.64 1.37
CA VAL A 90 43.19 23.37 0.19
C VAL A 90 42.45 24.63 0.63
N ASN A 91 42.83 25.78 0.07
CA ASN A 91 42.11 27.03 0.27
C ASN A 91 40.92 27.10 -0.70
N PHE A 92 39.70 27.03 -0.17
CA PHE A 92 38.45 27.12 -0.94
C PHE A 92 37.85 28.52 -1.06
N GLY A 93 38.48 29.53 -0.45
CA GLY A 93 38.00 30.91 -0.44
C GLY A 93 38.47 31.63 0.83
N ASP A 94 38.65 32.96 0.74
CA ASP A 94 39.14 33.78 1.85
C ASP A 94 38.02 34.51 2.61
N ASP A 95 36.81 34.58 2.03
CA ASP A 95 35.63 35.25 2.59
C ASP A 95 34.52 34.21 2.86
N PRO A 96 34.14 33.95 4.12
CA PRO A 96 33.09 32.98 4.44
C PRO A 96 31.68 33.45 4.06
N THR A 97 31.49 34.74 3.77
CA THR A 97 30.20 35.34 3.41
C THR A 97 29.93 35.33 1.91
N LYS A 98 30.91 34.89 1.10
CA LYS A 98 30.83 34.86 -0.36
C LYS A 98 31.35 33.55 -0.96
N VAL A 99 30.81 33.18 -2.11
CA VAL A 99 31.33 32.09 -2.95
C VAL A 99 32.35 32.66 -3.94
N ASP A 100 33.56 32.09 -3.96
CA ASP A 100 34.57 32.36 -4.99
C ASP A 100 34.46 31.26 -6.08
N TYR A 101 33.56 31.44 -7.04
CA TYR A 101 33.24 30.43 -8.05
C TYR A 101 34.45 30.05 -8.91
N GLU A 102 35.30 31.01 -9.28
CA GLU A 102 36.53 30.75 -10.04
C GLU A 102 37.46 29.80 -9.26
N ARG A 103 37.74 30.11 -8.00
CA ARG A 103 38.58 29.26 -7.16
C ARG A 103 37.97 27.87 -6.97
N ILE A 104 36.67 27.80 -6.72
CA ILE A 104 35.94 26.55 -6.49
C ILE A 104 35.93 25.66 -7.73
N PHE A 105 35.80 26.24 -8.92
CA PHE A 105 35.86 25.52 -10.19
C PHE A 105 37.17 24.74 -10.34
N TYR A 106 38.31 25.38 -10.05
CA TYR A 106 39.63 24.75 -10.20
C TYR A 106 40.02 23.86 -9.01
N THR A 107 39.73 24.27 -7.78
CA THR A 107 40.21 23.57 -6.57
C THR A 107 39.47 22.26 -6.29
N ARG A 108 38.18 22.17 -6.64
CA ARG A 108 37.36 20.99 -6.33
C ARG A 108 37.57 19.83 -7.29
N ARG A 109 37.92 20.10 -8.55
CA ARG A 109 38.08 19.07 -9.58
C ARG A 109 39.13 18.00 -9.19
N PRO A 110 40.37 18.34 -8.79
CA PRO A 110 41.37 17.35 -8.39
C PRO A 110 40.93 16.45 -7.22
N ILE A 111 40.18 17.00 -6.27
CA ILE A 111 39.68 16.25 -5.09
C ILE A 111 38.64 15.22 -5.54
N LEU A 112 37.67 15.62 -6.37
CA LEU A 112 36.66 14.70 -6.89
C LEU A 112 37.28 13.61 -7.77
N GLU A 113 38.37 13.88 -8.49
CA GLU A 113 39.08 12.86 -9.27
C GLU A 113 39.66 11.74 -8.37
N ILE A 114 40.17 12.08 -7.18
CA ILE A 114 40.59 11.10 -6.18
C ILE A 114 39.41 10.22 -5.77
N ALA A 115 38.28 10.83 -5.42
CA ALA A 115 37.06 10.10 -5.02
C ALA A 115 36.54 9.18 -6.13
N VAL A 116 36.48 9.66 -7.37
CA VAL A 116 36.06 8.88 -8.55
C VAL A 116 36.99 7.69 -8.77
N LYS A 117 38.31 7.91 -8.68
CA LYS A 117 39.29 6.83 -8.84
C LYS A 117 39.12 5.73 -7.79
N HIS A 118 38.94 6.10 -6.52
CA HIS A 118 38.68 5.14 -5.45
C HIS A 118 37.34 4.43 -5.64
N PHE A 119 36.31 5.15 -6.07
CA PHE A 119 34.98 4.58 -6.33
C PHE A 119 34.99 3.54 -7.46
N LEU A 120 35.66 3.83 -8.56
CA LEU A 120 35.80 2.90 -9.69
C LEU A 120 36.60 1.64 -9.32
N ALA A 121 37.48 1.72 -8.31
CA ALA A 121 38.20 0.57 -7.78
C ALA A 121 37.37 -0.27 -6.78
N ASP A 122 36.35 0.32 -6.15
CA ASP A 122 35.49 -0.36 -5.18
C ASP A 122 34.41 -1.22 -5.86
N LYS A 123 34.67 -2.53 -5.93
CA LYS A 123 33.76 -3.51 -6.54
C LYS A 123 32.41 -3.62 -5.84
N LYS A 124 32.29 -3.27 -4.56
CA LYS A 124 31.03 -3.41 -3.80
C LYS A 124 29.99 -2.39 -4.26
N ARG A 125 30.42 -1.19 -4.64
CA ARG A 125 29.55 -0.07 -5.03
C ARG A 125 29.17 -0.06 -6.52
N GLN A 126 29.75 -0.98 -7.32
CA GLN A 126 29.52 -1.04 -8.77
C GLN A 126 28.11 -1.49 -9.15
N ALA A 127 27.43 -2.27 -8.30
CA ALA A 127 26.05 -2.68 -8.55
C ALA A 127 25.09 -1.49 -8.52
N ASP A 128 25.19 -0.66 -7.48
CA ASP A 128 24.36 0.54 -7.31
C ASP A 128 24.62 1.56 -8.41
N PHE A 129 25.89 1.74 -8.79
CA PHE A 129 26.26 2.61 -9.90
C PHE A 129 25.66 2.16 -11.24
N LYS A 130 25.70 0.86 -11.55
CA LYS A 130 25.08 0.31 -12.77
C LYS A 130 23.57 0.50 -12.76
N ASN A 131 22.93 0.40 -11.60
CA ASN A 131 21.50 0.68 -11.47
C ASN A 131 21.21 2.16 -11.70
N PHE A 132 22.03 3.06 -11.16
CA PHE A 132 21.95 4.50 -11.43
C PHE A 132 22.12 4.81 -12.93
N GLU A 133 23.12 4.22 -13.59
CA GLU A 133 23.32 4.38 -15.03
C GLU A 133 22.10 3.88 -15.82
N LYS A 134 21.56 2.71 -15.46
CA LYS A 134 20.39 2.14 -16.13
C LYS A 134 19.16 3.02 -15.97
N ASN A 135 18.92 3.54 -14.77
CA ASN A 135 17.74 4.33 -14.44
C ASN A 135 17.79 5.75 -15.03
N ASN A 136 19.00 6.28 -15.29
CA ASN A 136 19.23 7.63 -15.83
C ASN A 136 19.79 7.64 -17.25
N ARG A 137 19.67 6.51 -17.97
CA ARG A 137 20.26 6.33 -19.31
C ARG A 137 19.79 7.34 -20.35
N THR A 138 18.64 7.98 -20.14
CA THR A 138 18.03 8.92 -21.10
C THR A 138 18.74 10.25 -21.17
N TRP A 139 19.49 10.65 -20.14
CA TRP A 139 20.20 11.92 -20.10
C TRP A 139 21.66 11.78 -19.66
N LEU A 140 21.98 10.83 -18.77
CA LEU A 140 23.29 10.75 -18.12
C LEU A 140 24.44 10.51 -19.10
N GLU A 141 24.24 9.65 -20.09
CA GLU A 141 25.29 9.32 -21.06
C GLU A 141 25.57 10.50 -21.99
N ASP A 142 24.52 11.16 -22.50
CA ASP A 142 24.65 12.33 -23.34
C ASP A 142 25.27 13.52 -22.58
N TYR A 143 24.88 13.75 -21.32
CA TYR A 143 25.48 14.79 -20.47
C TYR A 143 26.96 14.53 -20.22
N ALA A 144 27.32 13.31 -19.82
CA ALA A 144 28.71 12.96 -19.54
C ALA A 144 29.59 13.04 -20.80
N GLU A 145 29.05 12.66 -21.97
CA GLU A 145 29.73 12.81 -23.25
C GLU A 145 29.90 14.29 -23.63
N PHE A 146 28.86 15.11 -23.49
CA PHE A 146 28.88 16.55 -23.76
C PHE A 146 29.96 17.25 -22.93
N MET A 147 29.94 17.04 -21.61
CA MET A 147 30.87 17.69 -20.70
C MET A 147 32.32 17.23 -20.91
N ALA A 148 32.55 15.95 -21.21
CA ALA A 148 33.90 15.45 -21.52
C ALA A 148 34.46 16.07 -22.80
N ILE A 149 33.64 16.21 -23.84
CA ILE A 149 34.05 16.85 -25.10
C ILE A 149 34.28 18.35 -24.89
N LYS A 150 33.42 19.00 -24.10
CA LYS A 150 33.57 20.41 -23.72
C LYS A 150 34.91 20.65 -23.02
N GLU A 151 35.26 19.81 -22.05
CA GLU A 151 36.55 19.85 -21.34
C GLU A 151 37.72 19.67 -22.31
N HIS A 152 37.60 18.76 -23.28
CA HIS A 152 38.60 18.55 -24.33
C HIS A 152 38.86 19.80 -25.19
N PHE A 153 37.83 20.61 -25.47
CA PHE A 153 37.95 21.88 -26.19
C PHE A 153 38.28 23.08 -25.28
N GLY A 154 38.74 22.83 -24.04
CA GLY A 154 39.14 23.89 -23.11
C GLY A 154 37.95 24.66 -22.53
N ASN A 155 36.83 23.98 -22.30
CA ASN A 155 35.58 24.53 -21.78
C ASN A 155 34.90 25.59 -22.65
N LYS A 156 35.34 25.75 -23.91
CA LYS A 156 34.68 26.63 -24.90
C LYS A 156 33.21 26.24 -25.12
N ALA A 157 32.39 27.23 -25.47
CA ALA A 157 30.98 27.02 -25.82
C ALA A 157 30.83 26.04 -26.99
N LEU A 158 29.73 25.30 -27.04
CA LEU A 158 29.40 24.34 -28.11
C LEU A 158 29.66 24.89 -29.53
N GLN A 159 29.29 26.15 -29.76
CA GLN A 159 29.40 26.84 -31.04
C GLN A 159 30.86 27.10 -31.47
N GLU A 160 31.79 27.10 -30.52
CA GLU A 160 33.22 27.38 -30.72
C GLU A 160 34.08 26.12 -30.90
N TRP A 161 33.51 24.92 -30.81
CA TRP A 161 34.26 23.68 -31.01
C TRP A 161 34.79 23.58 -32.45
N GLU A 162 36.08 23.24 -32.58
CA GLU A 162 36.79 23.24 -33.87
C GLU A 162 36.34 22.07 -34.77
N ASP A 163 35.99 20.91 -34.20
CA ASP A 163 35.48 19.75 -34.95
C ASP A 163 33.96 19.86 -35.15
N LYS A 164 33.54 20.46 -36.27
CA LYS A 164 32.11 20.61 -36.58
C LYS A 164 31.37 19.29 -36.82
N LEU A 165 32.08 18.16 -37.02
CA LEU A 165 31.43 16.84 -37.12
C LEU A 165 30.96 16.33 -35.75
N VAL A 166 31.62 16.72 -34.66
CA VAL A 166 31.16 16.39 -33.30
C VAL A 166 29.97 17.27 -32.89
N VAL A 167 29.97 18.55 -33.29
CA VAL A 167 28.81 19.45 -33.13
C VAL A 167 27.59 18.87 -33.85
N ALA A 168 27.76 18.40 -35.09
CA ALA A 168 26.71 17.72 -35.86
C ALA A 168 26.47 16.24 -35.46
N ARG A 169 27.01 15.79 -34.32
CA ARG A 169 26.83 14.45 -33.73
C ARG A 169 27.04 13.29 -34.72
N LYS A 170 28.04 13.36 -35.59
CA LYS A 170 28.30 12.28 -36.56
C LYS A 170 28.73 10.99 -35.83
N PRO A 171 28.06 9.84 -36.03
CA PRO A 171 28.28 8.64 -35.22
C PRO A 171 29.73 8.15 -35.15
N LYS A 172 30.47 8.21 -36.26
CA LYS A 172 31.89 7.82 -36.30
C LYS A 172 32.77 8.77 -35.47
N THR A 173 32.48 10.07 -35.49
CA THR A 173 33.19 11.08 -34.72
C THR A 173 32.90 10.91 -33.23
N LEU A 174 31.62 10.71 -32.84
CA LEU A 174 31.26 10.43 -31.44
C LEU A 174 31.96 9.17 -30.92
N ALA A 175 31.99 8.07 -31.69
CA ALA A 175 32.69 6.85 -31.28
C ALA A 175 34.21 7.07 -31.03
N LYS A 176 34.85 7.94 -31.84
CA LYS A 176 36.24 8.38 -31.61
C LYS A 176 36.36 9.11 -30.27
N TYR A 177 35.52 10.10 -30.01
CA TYR A 177 35.55 10.87 -28.76
C TYR A 177 35.23 10.00 -27.53
N ARG A 178 34.24 9.10 -27.59
CA ARG A 178 33.92 8.14 -26.51
C ARG A 178 35.10 7.25 -26.13
N THR A 179 35.89 6.85 -27.13
CA THR A 179 37.10 6.05 -26.88
C THR A 179 38.22 6.91 -26.29
N MET A 180 38.42 8.11 -26.85
CA MET A 180 39.49 9.03 -26.44
C MET A 180 39.27 9.62 -25.05
N LEU A 181 38.02 9.89 -24.67
CA LEU A 181 37.63 10.61 -23.44
C LEU A 181 36.95 9.71 -22.41
N LYS A 182 37.23 8.40 -22.47
CA LYS A 182 36.56 7.38 -21.64
C LYS A 182 36.64 7.69 -20.14
N GLU A 183 37.79 8.16 -19.66
CA GLU A 183 38.01 8.46 -18.24
C GLU A 183 37.24 9.70 -17.81
N GLN A 184 37.21 10.75 -18.65
CA GLN A 184 36.45 11.98 -18.41
C GLN A 184 34.94 11.70 -18.41
N ILE A 185 34.44 10.89 -19.34
CA ILE A 185 33.03 10.46 -19.36
C ILE A 185 32.68 9.73 -18.06
N GLN A 186 33.55 8.83 -17.60
CA GLN A 186 33.31 8.13 -16.33
C GLN A 186 33.33 9.09 -15.13
N TYR A 187 34.21 10.09 -15.11
CA TYR A 187 34.21 11.13 -14.10
C TYR A 187 32.85 11.84 -14.00
N PHE A 188 32.29 12.31 -15.12
CA PHE A 188 31.00 12.99 -15.11
C PHE A 188 29.86 12.07 -14.69
N LYS A 189 29.88 10.79 -15.09
CA LYS A 189 28.87 9.83 -14.63
C LYS A 189 28.92 9.58 -13.12
N VAL A 190 30.12 9.35 -12.58
CA VAL A 190 30.30 9.05 -11.15
C VAL A 190 30.01 10.27 -10.28
N THR A 191 30.37 11.48 -10.71
CA THR A 191 30.05 12.70 -9.96
C THR A 191 28.56 12.99 -9.94
N GLN A 192 27.82 12.72 -11.02
CA GLN A 192 26.35 12.74 -10.99
C GLN A 192 25.79 11.70 -10.03
N TYR A 193 26.36 10.49 -9.99
CA TYR A 193 25.97 9.49 -8.99
C TYR A 193 26.16 10.02 -7.56
N PHE A 194 27.30 10.63 -7.24
CA PHE A 194 27.53 11.24 -5.92
C PHE A 194 26.53 12.35 -5.61
N PHE A 195 26.26 13.22 -6.58
CA PHE A 195 25.27 14.29 -6.44
C PHE A 195 23.90 13.75 -6.04
N PHE A 196 23.34 12.83 -6.84
CA PHE A 196 22.01 12.30 -6.60
C PHE A 196 21.95 11.46 -5.32
N GLN A 197 23.01 10.70 -5.01
CA GLN A 197 23.08 9.92 -3.78
C GLN A 197 23.04 10.80 -2.53
N GLN A 198 23.78 11.91 -2.52
CA GLN A 198 23.78 12.84 -1.39
C GLN A 198 22.51 13.69 -1.33
N TRP A 199 22.03 14.22 -2.47
CA TRP A 199 20.81 15.01 -2.52
C TRP A 199 19.58 14.22 -2.08
N LEU A 200 19.40 13.00 -2.60
CA LEU A 200 18.24 12.18 -2.24
C LEU A 200 18.29 11.77 -0.76
N ALA A 201 19.48 11.58 -0.18
CA ALA A 201 19.60 11.35 1.26
C ALA A 201 19.13 12.56 2.08
N LEU A 202 19.53 13.78 1.70
CA LEU A 202 19.11 15.01 2.36
C LEU A 202 17.60 15.28 2.18
N LYS A 203 17.07 15.14 0.95
CA LYS A 203 15.64 15.28 0.66
C LYS A 203 14.81 14.28 1.46
N ASN A 204 15.26 13.02 1.54
CA ASN A 204 14.58 12.01 2.35
C ASN A 204 14.59 12.39 3.85
N TYR A 205 15.71 12.92 4.36
CA TYR A 205 15.81 13.42 5.73
C TYR A 205 14.82 14.56 6.01
N ALA A 206 14.70 15.52 5.08
CA ALA A 206 13.72 16.60 5.15
C ALA A 206 12.28 16.07 5.17
N ASN A 207 11.94 15.21 4.21
CA ASN A 207 10.60 14.65 4.07
C ASN A 207 10.18 13.81 5.29
N GLN A 208 11.09 13.04 5.88
CA GLN A 208 10.85 12.27 7.11
C GLN A 208 10.52 13.15 8.33
N ARG A 209 10.92 14.42 8.28
CA ARG A 209 10.67 15.43 9.33
C ARG A 209 9.52 16.37 8.97
N GLY A 210 8.77 16.06 7.91
CA GLY A 210 7.64 16.85 7.44
C GLY A 210 8.03 18.12 6.68
N ILE A 211 9.30 18.28 6.26
CA ILE A 211 9.76 19.40 5.43
C ILE A 211 9.72 18.97 3.97
N LYS A 212 8.96 19.67 3.14
CA LYS A 212 8.85 19.42 1.69
C LYS A 212 9.73 20.39 0.90
N ILE A 213 10.29 19.92 -0.21
CA ILE A 213 11.16 20.73 -1.06
C ILE A 213 10.37 21.34 -2.22
N ILE A 214 10.34 22.68 -2.29
CA ILE A 214 9.90 23.42 -3.48
C ILE A 214 11.15 23.66 -4.32
N GLY A 215 11.23 23.06 -5.51
CA GLY A 215 12.31 23.31 -6.45
C GLY A 215 11.90 24.24 -7.58
N ASP A 216 12.83 25.08 -8.00
CA ASP A 216 12.65 26.01 -9.12
C ASP A 216 13.09 25.39 -10.45
N MET A 217 12.29 25.57 -11.50
CA MET A 217 12.59 25.10 -12.84
C MET A 217 12.59 26.29 -13.83
N PRO A 218 13.76 26.66 -14.39
CA PRO A 218 13.86 27.69 -15.42
C PRO A 218 12.99 27.34 -16.63
N ILE A 219 12.30 28.29 -17.26
CA ILE A 219 11.55 27.97 -18.49
C ILE A 219 12.50 27.57 -19.63
N TYR A 220 13.59 28.31 -19.85
CA TYR A 220 14.53 28.07 -20.95
C TYR A 220 15.75 27.23 -20.54
N VAL A 221 16.50 26.75 -21.53
CA VAL A 221 17.82 26.10 -21.37
C VAL A 221 18.91 27.02 -21.91
N ALA A 222 20.18 26.80 -21.55
CA ALA A 222 21.29 27.59 -22.10
C ALA A 222 21.57 27.20 -23.57
N GLU A 223 22.12 28.14 -24.37
CA GLU A 223 22.58 27.82 -25.74
C GLU A 223 23.76 26.84 -25.77
N ASP A 224 24.55 26.83 -24.69
CA ASP A 224 25.68 25.95 -24.47
C ASP A 224 25.24 24.83 -23.52
N SER A 225 24.35 23.95 -23.99
CA SER A 225 23.78 22.86 -23.19
C SER A 225 23.74 21.54 -23.95
N VAL A 226 23.67 20.44 -23.20
CA VAL A 226 23.51 19.11 -23.76
C VAL A 226 22.20 18.98 -24.55
N GLU A 227 21.13 19.65 -24.13
CA GLU A 227 19.84 19.59 -24.83
C GLU A 227 19.91 20.24 -26.21
N VAL A 228 20.56 21.40 -26.34
CA VAL A 228 20.81 22.06 -27.64
C VAL A 228 21.70 21.19 -28.54
N TRP A 229 22.66 20.48 -27.95
CA TRP A 229 23.54 19.59 -28.71
C TRP A 229 22.84 18.31 -29.19
N THR A 230 22.02 17.68 -28.35
CA THR A 230 21.41 16.37 -28.64
C THR A 230 20.08 16.46 -29.38
N MET A 231 19.32 17.53 -29.16
CA MET A 231 17.97 17.75 -29.71
C MET A 231 17.85 19.15 -30.34
N PRO A 232 18.75 19.54 -31.26
CA PRO A 232 18.74 20.89 -31.85
C PRO A 232 17.43 21.23 -32.57
N GLU A 233 16.68 20.24 -33.05
CA GLU A 233 15.39 20.41 -33.73
C GLU A 233 14.27 20.94 -32.83
N LEU A 234 14.43 20.85 -31.50
CA LEU A 234 13.47 21.40 -30.54
C LEU A 234 13.64 22.91 -30.31
N PHE A 235 14.64 23.52 -30.96
CA PHE A 235 15.03 24.92 -30.76
C PHE A 235 15.14 25.65 -32.10
N GLN A 236 14.98 26.97 -32.06
CA GLN A 236 15.09 27.83 -33.23
C GLN A 236 16.56 28.17 -33.54
N LEU A 237 17.26 27.21 -34.15
CA LEU A 237 18.71 27.28 -34.41
C LEU A 237 19.04 27.31 -35.90
N ASP A 238 20.23 27.84 -36.23
CA ASP A 238 20.84 27.66 -37.54
C ASP A 238 21.58 26.31 -37.66
N LYS A 239 22.20 26.06 -38.82
CA LYS A 239 22.92 24.79 -39.11
C LYS A 239 24.19 24.59 -38.26
N GLU A 240 24.66 25.62 -37.57
CA GLU A 240 25.83 25.61 -36.69
C GLU A 240 25.42 25.59 -35.21
N CYS A 241 24.14 25.33 -34.91
CA CYS A 241 23.55 25.38 -33.57
C CYS A 241 23.66 26.76 -32.89
N LYS A 242 23.66 27.84 -33.68
CA LYS A 242 23.52 29.21 -33.15
C LYS A 242 22.04 29.61 -33.10
N PRO A 243 21.58 30.26 -32.01
CA PRO A 243 20.21 30.74 -31.93
C PRO A 243 19.88 31.74 -33.06
N LEU A 244 18.81 31.47 -33.81
CA LEU A 244 18.23 32.46 -34.73
C LEU A 244 17.56 33.58 -33.93
N PHE A 245 16.92 33.18 -32.83
CA PHE A 245 16.25 34.07 -31.90
C PHE A 245 16.50 33.62 -30.47
N VAL A 246 16.54 34.60 -29.57
CA VAL A 246 16.79 34.39 -28.14
C VAL A 246 15.67 34.98 -27.29
N ALA A 247 15.51 34.43 -26.10
CA ALA A 247 14.57 34.90 -25.11
C ALA A 247 15.02 36.22 -24.47
N GLY A 248 14.03 37.04 -24.12
CA GLY A 248 14.24 38.25 -23.33
C GLY A 248 12.92 38.80 -22.81
N VAL A 249 12.97 40.06 -22.36
CA VAL A 249 11.82 40.83 -21.89
C VAL A 249 11.86 42.20 -22.56
N PRO A 250 10.72 42.78 -22.97
CA PRO A 250 10.68 44.13 -23.54
C PRO A 250 11.23 45.17 -22.56
N ALA A 251 11.55 46.36 -23.08
CA ALA A 251 11.93 47.49 -22.24
C ALA A 251 10.76 47.90 -21.33
N ASP A 252 11.06 48.09 -20.05
CA ASP A 252 10.10 48.47 -19.02
C ASP A 252 10.69 49.55 -18.10
N GLN A 253 10.05 49.82 -16.96
CA GLN A 253 10.51 50.82 -16.00
C GLN A 253 11.81 50.43 -15.28
N PHE A 254 12.19 49.14 -15.32
CA PHE A 254 13.39 48.59 -14.68
C PHE A 254 14.58 48.50 -15.67
N SER A 255 14.31 48.31 -16.97
CA SER A 255 15.34 48.30 -18.02
C SER A 255 14.91 49.05 -19.29
N ALA A 256 15.57 50.19 -19.56
CA ALA A 256 15.33 51.01 -20.75
C ALA A 256 15.70 50.30 -22.08
N THR A 257 16.51 49.23 -22.01
CA THR A 257 16.94 48.41 -23.14
C THR A 257 16.25 47.04 -23.20
N GLY A 258 15.37 46.74 -22.23
CA GLY A 258 14.84 45.39 -22.00
C GLY A 258 15.89 44.46 -21.38
N GLN A 259 15.49 43.24 -21.04
CA GLN A 259 16.38 42.22 -20.50
C GLN A 259 16.69 41.18 -21.58
N LEU A 260 17.96 41.06 -21.96
CA LEU A 260 18.41 40.07 -22.92
C LEU A 260 18.96 38.86 -22.16
N TRP A 261 18.24 37.73 -22.20
CA TRP A 261 18.65 36.53 -21.46
C TRP A 261 19.54 35.61 -22.27
N GLY A 262 19.46 35.68 -23.61
CA GLY A 262 20.35 34.95 -24.52
C GLY A 262 20.00 33.46 -24.70
N ASN A 263 18.98 32.94 -24.01
CA ASN A 263 18.56 31.55 -24.16
C ASN A 263 17.91 31.29 -25.54
N PRO A 264 18.17 30.15 -26.20
CA PRO A 264 17.47 29.77 -27.43
C PRO A 264 15.98 29.59 -27.19
N LEU A 265 15.17 30.03 -28.15
CA LEU A 265 13.72 29.85 -28.12
C LEU A 265 13.33 28.47 -28.65
N TYR A 266 12.26 27.91 -28.09
CA TYR A 266 11.71 26.62 -28.48
C TYR A 266 11.03 26.64 -29.86
N ASP A 267 11.15 25.54 -30.60
CA ASP A 267 10.29 25.25 -31.75
C ASP A 267 9.02 24.54 -31.26
N TRP A 268 8.05 25.34 -30.79
CA TRP A 268 6.78 24.82 -30.28
C TRP A 268 5.99 23.94 -31.26
N PRO A 269 5.97 24.24 -32.58
CA PRO A 269 5.43 23.31 -33.58
C PRO A 269 6.07 21.91 -33.55
N GLU A 270 7.39 21.81 -33.48
CA GLU A 270 8.08 20.50 -33.40
C GLU A 270 7.80 19.81 -32.06
N HIS A 271 7.82 20.54 -30.94
CA HIS A 271 7.40 20.00 -29.64
C HIS A 271 5.98 19.43 -29.70
N LYS A 272 5.02 20.15 -30.30
CA LYS A 272 3.63 19.69 -30.43
C LYS A 272 3.52 18.45 -31.31
N LYS A 273 4.28 18.38 -32.41
CA LYS A 273 4.34 17.21 -33.30
C LYS A 273 4.87 15.97 -32.58
N GLN A 274 5.78 16.14 -31.62
CA GLN A 274 6.30 15.07 -30.77
C GLN A 274 5.46 14.84 -29.49
N GLY A 275 4.26 15.44 -29.40
CA GLY A 275 3.37 15.29 -28.24
C GLY A 275 3.94 15.86 -26.95
N TYR A 276 4.83 16.85 -27.04
CA TYR A 276 5.52 17.49 -25.92
C TYR A 276 6.40 16.55 -25.07
N ALA A 277 6.85 15.43 -25.64
CA ALA A 277 7.58 14.38 -24.92
C ALA A 277 8.76 14.88 -24.07
N TRP A 278 9.57 15.82 -24.59
CA TRP A 278 10.71 16.38 -23.83
C TRP A 278 10.27 17.17 -22.59
N TRP A 279 9.21 17.99 -22.69
CA TRP A 279 8.70 18.75 -21.54
C TRP A 279 8.07 17.85 -20.49
N ILE A 280 7.36 16.80 -20.91
CA ILE A 280 6.81 15.80 -20.00
C ILE A 280 7.95 15.09 -19.26
N HIS A 281 9.00 14.67 -19.98
CA HIS A 281 10.19 14.06 -19.40
C HIS A 281 10.90 15.00 -18.42
N ARG A 282 11.10 16.27 -18.79
CA ARG A 282 11.73 17.28 -17.93
C ARG A 282 10.99 17.49 -16.60
N ILE A 283 9.66 17.57 -16.66
CA ILE A 283 8.81 17.71 -15.46
C ILE A 283 8.88 16.43 -14.62
N GLU A 284 8.83 15.25 -15.26
CA GLU A 284 8.99 13.95 -14.59
C GLU A 284 10.32 13.84 -13.83
N GLU A 285 11.45 14.21 -14.47
CA GLU A 285 12.76 14.21 -13.82
C GLU A 285 12.85 15.22 -12.66
N SER A 286 12.19 16.38 -12.79
CA SER A 286 12.14 17.38 -11.72
C SER A 286 11.41 16.86 -10.46
N PHE A 287 10.34 16.08 -10.63
CA PHE A 287 9.63 15.45 -9.50
C PHE A 287 10.39 14.28 -8.85
N LYS A 288 11.49 13.80 -9.46
CA LYS A 288 12.41 12.88 -8.76
C LYS A 288 13.25 13.59 -7.71
N ILE A 289 13.49 14.89 -7.88
CA ILE A 289 14.37 15.68 -7.00
C ILE A 289 13.61 16.71 -6.15
N TYR A 290 12.36 17.03 -6.45
CA TYR A 290 11.53 17.99 -5.71
C TYR A 290 10.16 17.42 -5.34
N ASP A 291 9.53 17.94 -4.30
CA ASP A 291 8.15 17.54 -3.91
C ASP A 291 7.09 18.47 -4.52
N VAL A 292 7.46 19.73 -4.78
CA VAL A 292 6.66 20.76 -5.43
C VAL A 292 7.53 21.46 -6.46
N LEU A 293 6.98 21.74 -7.65
CA LEU A 293 7.71 22.37 -8.73
C LEU A 293 7.23 23.81 -8.94
N ARG A 294 8.10 24.80 -8.78
CA ARG A 294 7.88 26.16 -9.27
C ARG A 294 8.38 26.24 -10.70
N ILE A 295 7.52 26.68 -11.61
CA ILE A 295 7.89 26.94 -13.00
C ILE A 295 8.14 28.44 -13.14
N ASP A 296 9.39 28.76 -13.43
CA ASP A 296 9.87 30.11 -13.64
C ASP A 296 9.27 30.71 -14.92
N HIS A 297 8.97 32.00 -14.89
CA HIS A 297 8.47 32.78 -16.03
C HIS A 297 7.31 32.10 -16.79
N PHE A 298 6.29 31.63 -16.06
CA PHE A 298 5.17 30.84 -16.60
C PHE A 298 4.41 31.53 -17.74
N LYS A 299 4.44 32.87 -17.81
CA LYS A 299 3.88 33.62 -18.94
C LYS A 299 4.44 33.16 -20.29
N GLY A 300 5.70 32.74 -20.37
CA GLY A 300 6.34 32.30 -21.61
C GLY A 300 5.64 31.12 -22.30
N PHE A 301 4.78 30.38 -21.58
CA PHE A 301 3.94 29.35 -22.19
C PHE A 301 2.67 29.90 -22.87
N SER A 302 2.22 31.11 -22.52
CA SER A 302 1.12 31.79 -23.21
C SER A 302 1.63 32.56 -24.44
N ASP A 303 2.64 33.39 -24.25
CA ASP A 303 3.42 34.09 -25.26
C ASP A 303 4.74 34.59 -24.66
N TYR A 304 5.76 34.70 -25.51
CA TYR A 304 7.12 35.04 -25.13
C TYR A 304 7.69 36.16 -26.03
N TRP A 305 8.65 36.91 -25.50
CA TRP A 305 9.31 37.98 -26.24
C TRP A 305 10.50 37.44 -27.02
N GLN A 306 10.37 37.45 -28.35
CA GLN A 306 11.37 36.97 -29.29
C GLN A 306 12.30 38.10 -29.71
N VAL A 307 13.60 37.94 -29.45
CA VAL A 307 14.66 38.88 -29.84
C VAL A 307 15.55 38.24 -30.91
N ASP A 308 16.01 39.02 -31.89
CA ASP A 308 16.99 38.55 -32.88
C ASP A 308 18.27 38.07 -32.19
N GLY A 309 18.77 36.88 -32.54
CA GLY A 309 19.93 36.27 -31.88
C GLY A 309 21.24 37.06 -32.03
N LYS A 310 21.28 38.08 -32.89
CA LYS A 310 22.44 38.99 -33.06
C LYS A 310 22.24 40.35 -32.38
N ALA A 311 21.12 40.57 -31.70
CA ALA A 311 20.85 41.85 -31.06
C ALA A 311 21.60 41.97 -29.73
N ASP A 312 22.17 43.15 -29.48
CA ASP A 312 22.83 43.47 -28.21
C ASP A 312 21.84 43.93 -27.10
N ILE A 313 20.57 44.20 -27.46
CA ILE A 313 19.51 44.63 -26.53
C ILE A 313 18.16 44.00 -26.89
N ALA A 314 17.31 43.77 -25.88
CA ALA A 314 16.01 43.11 -26.05
C ALA A 314 14.87 44.04 -26.51
N LYS A 315 15.08 45.37 -26.51
CA LYS A 315 14.07 46.40 -26.82
C LYS A 315 13.31 46.18 -28.13
N TYR A 316 13.95 45.65 -29.16
CA TYR A 316 13.39 45.54 -30.52
C TYR A 316 12.79 44.17 -30.85
N GLY A 317 12.45 43.36 -29.83
CA GLY A 317 11.80 42.07 -30.02
C GLY A 317 10.33 42.15 -30.42
N THR A 318 9.69 40.98 -30.51
CA THR A 318 8.24 40.83 -30.80
C THR A 318 7.60 39.73 -29.96
N TRP A 319 6.34 39.90 -29.55
CA TRP A 319 5.60 38.84 -28.86
C TRP A 319 5.22 37.72 -29.82
N GLN A 320 5.50 36.48 -29.42
CA GLN A 320 5.19 35.26 -30.18
C GLN A 320 4.38 34.29 -29.31
N PRO A 321 3.44 33.53 -29.90
CA PRO A 321 2.59 32.63 -29.13
C PRO A 321 3.37 31.43 -28.57
N GLY A 322 3.13 31.10 -27.31
CA GLY A 322 3.60 29.86 -26.69
C GLY A 322 2.65 28.66 -26.97
N PRO A 323 2.91 27.50 -26.36
CA PRO A 323 2.11 26.28 -26.55
C PRO A 323 0.72 26.35 -25.88
N GLY A 324 0.51 27.28 -24.95
CA GLY A 324 -0.71 27.42 -24.16
C GLY A 324 -1.02 26.17 -23.33
N TYR A 325 -2.31 25.92 -23.11
CA TYR A 325 -2.78 24.82 -22.27
C TYR A 325 -2.52 23.43 -22.88
N ASP A 326 -2.25 23.33 -24.19
CA ASP A 326 -2.01 22.04 -24.85
C ASP A 326 -0.86 21.26 -24.22
N LEU A 327 0.21 21.95 -23.82
CA LEU A 327 1.35 21.35 -23.12
C LEU A 327 0.91 20.76 -21.76
N PHE A 328 0.28 21.58 -20.91
CA PHE A 328 -0.09 21.15 -19.55
C PHE A 328 -1.22 20.12 -19.55
N LYS A 329 -2.06 20.12 -20.59
CA LYS A 329 -3.01 19.04 -20.85
C LYS A 329 -2.30 17.72 -21.15
N ALA A 330 -1.23 17.74 -21.95
CA ALA A 330 -0.42 16.55 -22.22
C ALA A 330 0.32 16.07 -20.97
N VAL A 331 0.89 16.98 -20.19
CA VAL A 331 1.51 16.69 -18.89
C VAL A 331 0.51 16.03 -17.95
N LYS A 332 -0.68 16.62 -17.77
CA LYS A 332 -1.74 16.06 -16.90
C LYS A 332 -2.24 14.69 -17.39
N ALA A 333 -2.35 14.49 -18.70
CA ALA A 333 -2.77 13.21 -19.26
C ALA A 333 -1.75 12.08 -18.99
N GLN A 334 -0.46 12.40 -18.95
CA GLN A 334 0.60 11.40 -18.78
C GLN A 334 1.04 11.22 -17.32
N LEU A 335 1.10 12.30 -16.53
CA LEU A 335 1.65 12.31 -15.17
C LEU A 335 0.60 12.54 -14.07
N GLY A 336 -0.66 12.84 -14.44
CA GLY A 336 -1.73 13.13 -13.48
C GLY A 336 -1.70 14.56 -12.94
N ASP A 337 -2.37 14.77 -11.81
CA ASP A 337 -2.35 16.06 -11.11
C ASP A 337 -1.04 16.22 -10.32
N LEU A 338 -0.29 17.28 -10.63
CA LEU A 338 1.03 17.57 -10.05
C LEU A 338 1.00 18.87 -9.23
N PRO A 339 1.74 18.95 -8.10
CA PRO A 339 1.84 20.17 -7.31
C PRO A 339 2.80 21.16 -8.00
N ILE A 340 2.24 21.97 -8.89
CA ILE A 340 2.97 22.98 -9.67
C ILE A 340 2.58 24.38 -9.20
N ILE A 341 3.58 25.25 -9.04
CA ILE A 341 3.43 26.68 -8.77
C ILE A 341 3.81 27.42 -10.05
N ALA A 342 2.94 28.32 -10.51
CA ALA A 342 3.21 29.13 -11.68
C ALA A 342 3.73 30.51 -11.24
N GLU A 343 4.95 30.85 -11.66
CA GLU A 343 5.41 32.23 -11.53
C GLU A 343 4.74 33.11 -12.60
N ASN A 344 3.74 33.87 -12.18
CA ASN A 344 3.04 34.85 -13.00
C ASN A 344 3.48 36.28 -12.65
N LEU A 345 4.78 36.58 -12.78
CA LEU A 345 5.35 37.91 -12.60
C LEU A 345 5.65 38.62 -13.94
N GLY A 346 5.80 39.94 -13.92
CA GLY A 346 6.04 40.77 -15.10
C GLY A 346 4.77 41.31 -15.74
N ASN A 347 4.78 41.55 -17.06
CA ASN A 347 3.62 42.07 -17.80
C ASN A 347 2.60 40.95 -18.07
N ILE A 348 1.73 40.67 -17.10
CA ILE A 348 0.68 39.63 -17.19
C ILE A 348 -0.55 40.19 -17.90
N ASP A 349 -0.93 39.55 -19.01
CA ASP A 349 -2.09 39.88 -19.82
C ASP A 349 -3.20 38.81 -19.68
N GLU A 350 -4.35 39.06 -20.29
CA GLU A 350 -5.52 38.15 -20.22
C GLU A 350 -5.21 36.72 -20.68
N LYS A 351 -4.24 36.53 -21.59
CA LYS A 351 -3.83 35.20 -22.06
C LYS A 351 -3.09 34.41 -20.97
N ALA A 352 -2.16 35.06 -20.27
CA ALA A 352 -1.43 34.45 -19.17
C ALA A 352 -2.37 34.13 -17.99
N GLU A 353 -3.31 35.03 -17.67
CA GLU A 353 -4.34 34.78 -16.65
C GLU A 353 -5.24 33.60 -17.02
N LYS A 354 -5.65 33.52 -18.29
CA LYS A 354 -6.43 32.40 -18.79
C LYS A 354 -5.65 31.09 -18.71
N LEU A 355 -4.37 31.08 -19.10
CA LEU A 355 -3.53 29.88 -19.00
C LEU A 355 -3.39 29.40 -17.56
N LEU A 356 -3.15 30.31 -16.61
CA LEU A 356 -3.09 30.00 -15.18
C LEU A 356 -4.40 29.36 -14.70
N THR A 357 -5.53 29.95 -15.09
CA THR A 357 -6.87 29.47 -14.74
C THR A 357 -7.16 28.08 -15.31
N ASP A 358 -6.85 27.86 -16.59
CA ASP A 358 -7.06 26.58 -17.27
C ASP A 358 -6.19 25.45 -16.66
N CYS A 359 -4.97 25.78 -16.22
CA CYS A 359 -4.09 24.86 -15.51
C CYS A 359 -4.53 24.59 -14.07
N GLY A 360 -5.18 25.55 -13.42
CA GLY A 360 -5.56 25.47 -12.00
C GLY A 360 -4.38 25.59 -11.03
N TYR A 361 -3.20 26.02 -11.51
CA TYR A 361 -2.02 26.20 -10.67
C TYR A 361 -2.14 27.48 -9.82
N PRO A 362 -1.66 27.49 -8.56
CA PRO A 362 -1.54 28.73 -7.79
C PRO A 362 -0.52 29.66 -8.43
N GLY A 363 -0.90 30.93 -8.56
CA GLY A 363 0.01 32.02 -8.90
C GLY A 363 0.76 32.58 -7.68
N MET A 364 1.67 33.50 -7.93
CA MET A 364 2.50 34.20 -6.96
C MET A 364 1.99 35.62 -6.65
N LYS A 365 2.30 36.12 -5.45
CA LYS A 365 2.13 37.51 -5.01
C LYS A 365 3.39 38.00 -4.32
N ILE A 366 3.91 39.17 -4.69
CA ILE A 366 5.19 39.69 -4.17
C ILE A 366 4.95 40.97 -3.36
N LEU A 367 5.12 40.90 -2.05
CA LEU A 367 4.76 42.00 -1.15
C LEU A 367 5.49 43.31 -1.47
N GLN A 368 6.76 43.26 -1.89
CA GLN A 368 7.50 44.46 -2.31
C GLN A 368 6.79 45.21 -3.46
N PHE A 369 6.29 44.50 -4.48
CA PHE A 369 5.52 45.10 -5.59
C PHE A 369 4.18 45.70 -5.11
N GLY A 370 3.62 45.15 -4.03
CA GLY A 370 2.44 45.68 -3.35
C GLY A 370 2.60 47.10 -2.79
N PHE A 371 3.84 47.57 -2.61
CA PHE A 371 4.17 48.85 -1.95
C PHE A 371 5.06 49.79 -2.79
N GLU A 372 5.29 49.48 -4.07
CA GLU A 372 6.05 50.36 -4.97
C GLU A 372 5.39 51.70 -5.24
N ASN A 373 4.10 51.85 -4.93
CA ASN A 373 3.41 53.14 -4.97
C ASN A 373 2.50 53.31 -3.75
N VAL A 374 1.95 54.52 -3.59
CA VAL A 374 1.10 54.89 -2.45
C VAL A 374 -0.39 54.92 -2.78
N SER A 375 -0.81 54.36 -3.92
CA SER A 375 -2.22 54.31 -4.33
C SER A 375 -3.02 53.26 -3.56
N GLY A 376 -2.37 52.17 -3.15
CA GLY A 376 -3.03 50.99 -2.59
C GLY A 376 -3.75 50.12 -3.63
N GLU A 377 -3.56 50.37 -4.93
CA GLU A 377 -4.23 49.65 -6.02
C GLU A 377 -3.41 48.48 -6.60
N SER A 378 -2.22 48.20 -6.03
CA SER A 378 -1.38 47.09 -6.50
C SER A 378 -2.03 45.74 -6.21
N LEU A 379 -2.15 44.88 -7.21
CA LEU A 379 -2.72 43.53 -7.06
C LEU A 379 -1.84 42.63 -6.17
N ASP A 380 -0.60 43.04 -5.89
CA ASP A 380 0.32 42.37 -4.97
C ASP A 380 0.18 42.84 -3.51
N SER A 381 -0.64 43.87 -3.24
CA SER A 381 -0.88 44.32 -1.87
C SER A 381 -1.55 43.21 -1.03
N PRO A 382 -1.23 43.08 0.28
CA PRO A 382 -1.71 41.97 1.11
C PRO A 382 -3.23 41.74 1.13
N HIS A 383 -4.04 42.78 0.94
CA HIS A 383 -5.50 42.71 0.95
C HIS A 383 -6.11 42.19 -0.37
N TYR A 384 -5.33 42.06 -1.44
CA TYR A 384 -5.73 41.41 -2.70
C TYR A 384 -5.29 39.93 -2.78
N CYS A 385 -4.57 39.42 -1.78
CA CYS A 385 -4.25 38.00 -1.70
C CYS A 385 -5.52 37.16 -1.65
N ILE A 386 -5.47 35.97 -2.27
CA ILE A 386 -6.53 34.96 -2.24
C ILE A 386 -5.98 33.66 -1.65
N PRO A 387 -6.81 32.72 -1.16
CA PRO A 387 -6.31 31.45 -0.63
C PRO A 387 -5.47 30.67 -1.66
N HIS A 388 -5.91 30.63 -2.93
CA HIS A 388 -5.25 29.89 -4.01
C HIS A 388 -4.08 30.66 -4.66
N CYS A 389 -3.19 31.22 -3.85
CA CYS A 389 -1.93 31.78 -4.31
C CYS A 389 -0.82 31.54 -3.27
N ILE A 390 0.41 31.81 -3.68
CA ILE A 390 1.59 31.78 -2.81
C ILE A 390 2.15 33.19 -2.71
N ALA A 391 2.24 33.72 -1.49
CA ALA A 391 2.78 35.05 -1.26
C ALA A 391 4.26 34.99 -0.82
N TYR A 392 5.04 35.95 -1.27
CA TYR A 392 6.47 36.09 -0.97
C TYR A 392 6.78 37.47 -0.39
N THR A 393 7.82 37.59 0.43
CA THR A 393 8.40 38.92 0.74
C THR A 393 9.00 39.54 -0.53
N GLY A 394 9.88 38.80 -1.18
CA GLY A 394 10.54 39.06 -2.45
C GLY A 394 10.98 37.73 -3.08
N THR A 395 11.45 37.78 -4.33
CA THR A 395 12.07 36.65 -5.03
C THR A 395 13.60 36.72 -4.91
N HIS A 396 14.31 35.80 -5.59
CA HIS A 396 15.77 35.84 -5.69
C HIS A 396 16.29 37.02 -6.54
N ASP A 397 15.44 37.58 -7.41
CA ASP A 397 15.75 38.73 -8.28
C ASP A 397 15.51 40.09 -7.60
N ASN A 398 14.73 40.11 -6.52
CA ASN A 398 14.42 41.31 -5.78
C ASN A 398 15.60 41.74 -4.88
N ASP A 399 15.62 43.01 -4.48
CA ASP A 399 16.48 43.41 -3.37
C ASP A 399 15.96 42.82 -2.05
N VAL A 400 16.85 42.69 -1.06
CA VAL A 400 16.42 42.36 0.31
C VAL A 400 15.62 43.53 0.88
N ILE A 401 14.67 43.27 1.78
CA ILE A 401 13.72 44.29 2.25
C ILE A 401 14.42 45.56 2.75
N ASN A 402 15.55 45.43 3.45
CA ASN A 402 16.30 46.59 3.94
C ASN A 402 16.86 47.48 2.82
N GLY A 403 17.41 46.86 1.77
CA GLY A 403 17.91 47.59 0.60
C GLY A 403 16.76 48.24 -0.16
N TRP A 404 15.74 47.45 -0.49
CA TRP A 404 14.53 47.93 -1.14
C TRP A 404 13.89 49.11 -0.39
N TYR A 405 13.70 49.00 0.92
CA TYR A 405 13.07 50.04 1.72
C TYR A 405 13.92 51.32 1.81
N ALA A 406 15.25 51.20 1.86
CA ALA A 406 16.16 52.34 1.87
C ALA A 406 16.10 53.17 0.59
N ASP A 407 15.84 52.51 -0.55
CA ASP A 407 15.74 53.15 -1.87
C ASP A 407 14.36 53.78 -2.15
N LEU A 408 13.36 53.51 -1.31
CA LEU A 408 12.04 54.14 -1.42
C LEU A 408 12.07 55.63 -1.07
N SER A 409 11.22 56.41 -1.73
CA SER A 409 10.98 57.81 -1.34
C SER A 409 10.39 57.91 0.07
N THR A 410 10.61 59.05 0.74
CA THR A 410 10.05 59.32 2.07
C THR A 410 8.54 59.11 2.14
N LYS A 411 7.81 59.41 1.05
CA LYS A 411 6.35 59.21 0.97
C LYS A 411 5.98 57.73 0.96
N GLN A 412 6.71 56.89 0.22
CA GLN A 412 6.50 55.43 0.19
C GLN A 412 6.85 54.80 1.54
N GLN A 413 7.96 55.22 2.17
CA GLN A 413 8.34 54.76 3.51
C GLN A 413 7.27 55.09 4.56
N GLN A 414 6.75 56.33 4.55
CA GLN A 414 5.65 56.74 5.44
C GLN A 414 4.38 55.90 5.20
N TYR A 415 4.04 55.64 3.93
CA TYR A 415 2.90 54.81 3.57
C TYR A 415 3.03 53.38 4.09
N ILE A 416 4.17 52.73 3.90
CA ILE A 416 4.42 51.36 4.39
C ILE A 416 4.35 51.30 5.91
N ASN A 417 4.99 52.23 6.62
CA ASN A 417 4.96 52.25 8.08
C ASN A 417 3.54 52.43 8.61
N ALA A 418 2.73 53.28 7.95
CA ALA A 418 1.32 53.46 8.28
C ALA A 418 0.49 52.21 7.97
N TYR A 419 0.65 51.62 6.78
CA TYR A 419 -0.10 50.44 6.35
C TYR A 419 0.18 49.22 7.24
N THR A 420 1.45 48.96 7.53
CA THR A 420 1.88 47.81 8.35
C THR A 420 1.67 48.01 9.85
N HIS A 421 1.32 49.23 10.25
CA HIS A 421 1.29 49.71 11.63
C HIS A 421 2.57 49.33 12.39
N ARG A 422 3.72 49.67 11.79
CA ARG A 422 5.04 49.28 12.28
C ARG A 422 5.35 49.98 13.61
N ALA A 423 5.74 49.19 14.62
CA ALA A 423 6.16 49.73 15.92
C ALA A 423 7.53 50.43 15.83
N THR A 424 7.83 51.32 16.77
CA THR A 424 9.08 52.11 16.76
C THR A 424 10.34 51.25 16.92
N ASP A 425 10.23 50.09 17.56
CA ASP A 425 11.29 49.12 17.83
C ASP A 425 11.25 47.89 16.90
N GLU A 426 10.26 47.80 15.99
CA GLU A 426 10.14 46.73 15.01
C GLU A 426 10.97 47.06 13.76
N SER A 427 11.74 46.11 13.22
CA SER A 427 12.44 46.34 11.94
C SER A 427 11.47 46.29 10.75
N VAL A 428 11.84 46.88 9.62
CA VAL A 428 10.98 46.83 8.42
C VAL A 428 10.79 45.39 7.94
N CYS A 429 11.83 44.56 8.03
CA CYS A 429 11.76 43.13 7.72
C CYS A 429 10.73 42.41 8.59
N GLN A 430 10.74 42.65 9.91
CA GLN A 430 9.76 42.04 10.83
C GLN A 430 8.33 42.47 10.49
N ALA A 431 8.10 43.77 10.24
CA ALA A 431 6.78 44.29 9.88
C ALA A 431 6.27 43.67 8.57
N MET A 432 7.12 43.56 7.56
CA MET A 432 6.79 42.96 6.27
C MET A 432 6.53 41.45 6.36
N ILE A 433 7.35 40.69 7.11
CA ILE A 433 7.13 39.26 7.36
C ILE A 433 5.83 39.04 8.13
N ARG A 434 5.52 39.89 9.11
CA ARG A 434 4.24 39.84 9.84
C ARG A 434 3.06 40.06 8.88
N GLN A 435 3.13 41.03 7.98
CA GLN A 435 2.10 41.23 6.96
C GLN A 435 1.99 40.02 6.02
N LEU A 436 3.11 39.46 5.57
CA LEU A 436 3.14 38.27 4.73
C LEU A 436 2.39 37.11 5.39
N PHE A 437 2.74 36.78 6.63
CA PHE A 437 2.17 35.65 7.35
C PHE A 437 0.69 35.86 7.69
N ALA A 438 0.26 37.12 7.85
CA ALA A 438 -1.14 37.48 8.09
C ALA A 438 -2.05 37.31 6.85
N THR A 439 -1.50 37.24 5.64
CA THR A 439 -2.30 37.12 4.39
C THR A 439 -3.23 35.90 4.39
N VAL A 440 -4.26 35.93 3.55
CA VAL A 440 -5.17 34.78 3.36
C VAL A 440 -4.58 33.66 2.50
N SER A 441 -3.43 33.88 1.85
CA SER A 441 -2.72 32.90 1.02
C SER A 441 -2.46 31.60 1.77
N ASN A 442 -2.71 30.47 1.10
CA ASN A 442 -2.48 29.15 1.67
C ASN A 442 -1.00 28.96 2.00
N THR A 443 -0.08 29.35 1.12
CA THR A 443 1.36 29.21 1.36
C THR A 443 2.02 30.60 1.36
N VAL A 444 2.97 30.80 2.27
CA VAL A 444 3.84 31.98 2.29
C VAL A 444 5.29 31.58 2.35
N ILE A 445 6.16 32.29 1.64
CA ILE A 445 7.60 32.03 1.60
C ILE A 445 8.35 33.33 1.89
N ALA A 446 9.23 33.32 2.91
CA ALA A 446 10.13 34.44 3.18
C ALA A 446 11.55 34.09 2.72
N THR A 447 12.30 35.08 2.21
CA THR A 447 13.72 34.86 1.91
C THR A 447 14.53 34.77 3.21
N MET A 448 15.61 33.98 3.19
CA MET A 448 16.45 33.83 4.37
C MET A 448 17.10 35.14 4.78
N GLN A 449 17.53 35.96 3.81
CA GLN A 449 18.12 37.28 4.07
C GLN A 449 17.17 38.23 4.80
N ASP A 450 15.87 38.20 4.46
CA ASP A 450 14.85 39.02 5.11
C ASP A 450 14.59 38.55 6.56
N ILE A 451 14.56 37.23 6.79
CA ILE A 451 14.43 36.67 8.15
C ILE A 451 15.62 37.09 9.02
N LEU A 452 16.82 37.04 8.45
CA LEU A 452 18.06 37.45 9.12
C LEU A 452 18.18 38.97 9.28
N ASP A 453 17.38 39.76 8.55
CA ASP A 453 17.38 41.23 8.55
C ASP A 453 18.73 41.80 8.07
N LEU A 454 19.22 41.27 6.93
CA LEU A 454 20.52 41.60 6.35
C LEU A 454 20.47 42.87 5.48
N PRO A 455 21.63 43.55 5.26
CA PRO A 455 21.72 44.73 4.40
C PRO A 455 21.69 44.38 2.90
N ALA A 456 21.49 45.38 2.04
CA ALA A 456 21.44 45.27 0.57
C ALA A 456 22.58 44.45 -0.07
N SER A 457 23.78 44.48 0.54
CA SER A 457 24.95 43.71 0.06
C SER A 457 24.80 42.18 0.15
N SER A 458 23.73 41.68 0.78
CA SER A 458 23.40 40.24 0.86
C SER A 458 22.46 39.75 -0.25
N ARG A 459 22.15 40.62 -1.22
CA ARG A 459 21.31 40.30 -2.37
C ARG A 459 21.85 39.08 -3.13
N MET A 460 20.92 38.20 -3.53
CA MET A 460 21.27 36.96 -4.23
C MET A 460 21.56 37.19 -5.72
N ASN A 461 20.68 37.93 -6.41
CA ASN A 461 20.83 38.20 -7.83
C ASN A 461 20.47 39.66 -8.15
N LEU A 462 21.24 40.28 -9.03
CA LEU A 462 20.94 41.54 -9.68
C LEU A 462 20.62 41.25 -11.15
N PRO A 463 19.36 41.41 -11.59
CA PRO A 463 18.98 41.14 -12.97
C PRO A 463 19.79 41.97 -13.98
N SER A 464 20.07 41.37 -15.14
CA SER A 464 20.78 42.00 -16.27
C SER A 464 22.23 42.45 -15.99
N THR A 465 22.91 41.88 -15.00
CA THR A 465 24.36 42.10 -14.77
C THR A 465 25.20 40.85 -14.98
N ILE A 466 26.43 41.03 -15.45
CA ILE A 466 27.42 39.97 -15.63
C ILE A 466 28.36 39.99 -14.41
N GLY A 467 28.30 38.96 -13.56
CA GLY A 467 29.12 38.81 -12.36
C GLY A 467 28.55 39.45 -11.10
N GLY A 468 29.05 39.03 -9.92
CA GLY A 468 28.58 39.49 -8.61
C GLY A 468 27.27 38.85 -8.11
N ASN A 469 26.74 37.87 -8.85
CA ASN A 469 25.49 37.18 -8.58
C ASN A 469 25.75 35.81 -7.95
N TRP A 470 24.79 35.32 -7.15
CA TRP A 470 24.82 33.98 -6.53
C TRP A 470 25.96 33.76 -5.54
N GLU A 471 26.64 34.83 -5.11
CA GLU A 471 27.80 34.76 -4.23
C GLU A 471 27.41 34.70 -2.75
N TRP A 472 26.27 35.25 -2.33
CA TRP A 472 25.97 35.43 -0.91
C TRP A 472 25.91 34.11 -0.12
N ARG A 473 26.51 34.11 1.08
CA ARG A 473 26.49 33.01 2.04
C ARG A 473 26.13 33.49 3.45
N MET A 474 25.33 32.68 4.12
CA MET A 474 24.98 32.82 5.54
C MET A 474 26.11 32.29 6.43
N GLN A 475 26.38 32.97 7.54
CA GLN A 475 27.24 32.47 8.60
C GLN A 475 26.43 31.75 9.66
N GLU A 476 27.01 30.73 10.30
CA GLU A 476 26.34 30.00 11.38
C GLU A 476 25.89 30.92 12.53
N SER A 477 26.66 31.99 12.80
CA SER A 477 26.36 32.98 13.83
C SER A 477 25.15 33.86 13.52
N ASP A 478 24.69 33.93 12.26
CA ASP A 478 23.58 34.80 11.86
C ASP A 478 22.23 34.28 12.40
N LEU A 479 22.11 32.96 12.60
CA LEU A 479 20.94 32.27 13.12
C LEU A 479 20.82 32.37 14.66
N THR A 480 20.63 33.59 15.16
CA THR A 480 20.46 33.82 16.60
C THR A 480 19.14 33.28 17.14
N LYS A 481 19.09 33.01 18.44
CA LYS A 481 17.87 32.55 19.13
C LYS A 481 16.68 33.50 18.94
N ALA A 482 16.93 34.82 18.95
CA ALA A 482 15.89 35.82 18.72
C ALA A 482 15.24 35.71 17.32
N LYS A 483 16.02 35.39 16.28
CA LYS A 483 15.49 35.18 14.92
C LYS A 483 14.63 33.92 14.84
N LYS A 484 15.12 32.82 15.43
CA LYS A 484 14.37 31.56 15.53
C LYS A 484 13.06 31.72 16.29
N ASP A 485 13.09 32.42 17.42
CA ASP A 485 11.91 32.65 18.26
C ASP A 485 10.89 33.54 17.55
N PHE A 486 11.33 34.62 16.88
CA PHE A 486 10.45 35.45 16.05
C PHE A 486 9.76 34.65 14.95
N LEU A 487 10.52 33.86 14.18
CA LEU A 487 9.96 33.05 13.10
C LEU A 487 8.99 31.98 13.63
N THR A 488 9.33 31.34 14.75
CA THR A 488 8.45 30.36 15.41
C THR A 488 7.15 31.02 15.88
N GLN A 489 7.26 32.18 16.54
CA GLN A 489 6.13 32.93 17.06
C GLN A 489 5.18 33.35 15.93
N ILE A 490 5.70 33.94 14.85
CA ILE A 490 4.87 34.45 13.75
C ILE A 490 4.20 33.29 12.99
N THR A 491 4.89 32.16 12.86
CA THR A 491 4.35 30.94 12.24
C THR A 491 3.19 30.36 13.05
N MET A 492 3.34 30.29 14.37
CA MET A 492 2.30 29.83 15.29
C MET A 492 1.12 30.80 15.35
N LEU A 493 1.39 32.10 15.50
CA LEU A 493 0.38 33.15 15.67
C LEU A 493 -0.64 33.18 14.52
N TYR A 494 -0.16 33.00 13.28
CA TYR A 494 -1.01 33.04 12.09
C TYR A 494 -1.48 31.66 11.60
N GLY A 495 -1.32 30.62 12.44
CA GLY A 495 -1.84 29.28 12.18
C GLY A 495 -1.17 28.57 11.01
N ARG A 496 0.14 28.80 10.80
CA ARG A 496 0.93 28.24 9.70
C ARG A 496 1.90 27.13 10.14
N ALA A 497 1.90 26.81 11.44
CA ALA A 497 2.77 25.80 12.01
C ALA A 497 2.55 24.44 11.36
N ASN A 498 3.64 23.83 10.91
CA ASN A 498 3.64 22.47 10.42
C ASN A 498 3.22 21.51 11.53
N LYS A 499 2.17 20.74 11.24
CA LYS A 499 1.56 19.75 12.15
C LYS A 499 1.92 18.32 11.76
N GLU A 500 2.66 18.10 10.66
CA GLU A 500 3.13 16.77 10.28
C GLU A 500 4.01 16.21 11.41
N GLN A 501 3.73 14.97 11.82
CA GLN A 501 4.47 14.30 12.88
C GLN A 501 5.84 13.90 12.37
N VAL A 502 6.90 14.38 13.00
CA VAL A 502 8.25 13.83 12.80
C VAL A 502 8.19 12.36 13.20
N MET A 503 8.37 11.46 12.23
CA MET A 503 8.46 10.03 12.49
C MET A 503 9.72 9.80 13.32
N ILE A 504 9.56 9.53 14.62
CA ILE A 504 10.67 9.15 15.50
C ILE A 504 11.19 7.80 15.01
N LYS A 505 12.47 7.67 14.68
CA LYS A 505 13.04 6.38 14.26
C LYS A 505 12.84 5.32 15.33
N PHE A 506 12.71 4.05 14.94
CA PHE A 506 12.46 2.99 15.92
C PHE A 506 13.60 2.88 16.94
N SER A 507 14.85 3.00 16.49
CA SER A 507 16.03 3.04 17.36
C SER A 507 16.01 4.18 18.39
N GLU A 508 15.55 5.37 17.99
CA GLU A 508 15.40 6.52 18.89
C GLU A 508 14.28 6.29 19.90
N PHE A 509 13.14 5.77 19.46
CA PHE A 509 12.03 5.37 20.34
C PHE A 509 12.50 4.35 21.39
N VAL A 510 13.26 3.33 20.97
CA VAL A 510 13.82 2.32 21.88
C VAL A 510 14.81 2.94 22.86
N GLN A 511 15.70 3.82 22.39
CA GLN A 511 16.67 4.48 23.25
C GLN A 511 15.98 5.36 24.31
N GLN A 512 14.91 6.07 23.95
CA GLN A 512 14.14 6.92 24.87
C GLN A 512 13.33 6.11 25.88
N THR A 513 12.71 5.02 25.46
CA THR A 513 11.81 4.22 26.32
C THR A 513 12.55 3.22 27.21
N THR A 514 13.72 2.75 26.80
CA THR A 514 14.46 1.69 27.52
C THR A 514 15.82 2.13 28.06
N ASN A 515 16.32 3.32 27.68
CA ASN A 515 17.69 3.77 27.91
C ASN A 515 18.76 2.81 27.37
N LYS A 516 18.41 1.96 26.39
CA LYS A 516 19.32 0.98 25.75
C LYS A 516 19.23 1.09 24.23
N LYS A 517 20.31 0.72 23.55
CA LYS A 517 20.35 0.54 22.10
C LYS A 517 19.80 -0.83 21.67
N LEU A 518 19.39 -0.96 20.41
CA LEU A 518 18.82 -2.18 19.83
C LEU A 518 19.72 -3.42 20.01
N GLU A 519 21.05 -3.28 19.89
CA GLU A 519 22.02 -4.38 19.97
C GLU A 519 22.07 -5.00 21.38
N LYS A 520 21.56 -4.29 22.40
CA LYS A 520 21.55 -4.75 23.80
C LYS A 520 20.22 -5.36 24.21
N LEU A 521 19.22 -5.40 23.33
CA LEU A 521 17.91 -6.00 23.61
C LEU A 521 17.83 -7.46 23.10
N SER A 522 17.05 -8.27 23.81
CA SER A 522 16.62 -9.58 23.32
C SER A 522 15.54 -9.40 22.24
N ASP A 523 15.39 -10.39 21.37
CA ASP A 523 14.42 -10.33 20.27
C ASP A 523 12.99 -10.17 20.80
N HIS A 524 12.67 -10.79 21.95
CA HIS A 524 11.40 -10.59 22.64
C HIS A 524 11.22 -9.17 23.17
N ALA A 525 12.27 -8.55 23.73
CA ALA A 525 12.19 -7.16 24.16
C ALA A 525 12.00 -6.21 22.96
N ILE A 526 12.63 -6.52 21.83
CA ILE A 526 12.45 -5.78 20.57
C ILE A 526 11.02 -5.93 20.06
N TYR A 527 10.45 -7.13 20.06
CA TYR A 527 9.04 -7.37 19.72
C TYR A 527 8.11 -6.47 20.55
N VAL A 528 8.29 -6.44 21.87
CA VAL A 528 7.48 -5.59 22.77
C VAL A 528 7.66 -4.10 22.44
N GLN A 529 8.87 -3.65 22.13
CA GLN A 529 9.09 -2.25 21.75
C GLN A 529 8.50 -1.92 20.38
N LEU A 530 8.53 -2.84 19.41
CA LEU A 530 7.86 -2.67 18.12
C LEU A 530 6.34 -2.59 18.29
N LEU A 531 5.76 -3.44 19.13
CA LEU A 531 4.34 -3.37 19.50
C LEU A 531 3.99 -1.98 20.04
N ASN A 532 4.77 -1.46 20.99
CA ASN A 532 4.54 -0.14 21.59
C ASN A 532 4.75 1.01 20.60
N TYR A 533 5.78 0.91 19.76
CA TYR A 533 6.08 1.89 18.73
C TYR A 533 4.92 1.99 17.73
N VAL A 534 4.44 0.86 17.21
CA VAL A 534 3.30 0.82 16.29
C VAL A 534 2.03 1.33 16.95
N LYS A 535 1.74 0.94 18.20
CA LYS A 535 0.58 1.47 18.94
C LYS A 535 0.69 2.99 19.13
N THR A 536 1.88 3.53 19.35
CA THR A 536 2.12 4.98 19.45
C THR A 536 1.84 5.68 18.11
N LEU A 537 2.33 5.14 17.01
CA LEU A 537 2.07 5.67 15.66
C LEU A 537 0.57 5.60 15.31
N ALA A 538 -0.10 4.50 15.68
CA ALA A 538 -1.51 4.30 15.42
C ALA A 538 -2.42 5.16 16.32
N ALA A 539 -2.02 5.44 17.56
CA ALA A 539 -2.81 6.22 18.52
C ALA A 539 -3.12 7.64 18.01
N ASN A 540 -2.21 8.20 17.21
CA ASN A 540 -2.33 9.56 16.67
C ASN A 540 -3.18 9.67 15.39
N LYS A 541 -3.58 8.54 14.80
CA LYS A 541 -4.39 8.53 13.57
C LYS A 541 -5.86 8.79 13.90
N GLU A 542 -6.50 9.63 13.09
CA GLU A 542 -7.92 9.95 13.23
C GLU A 542 -8.81 8.77 12.80
N LYS A 543 -10.08 8.77 13.21
CA LYS A 543 -11.06 7.82 12.68
C LYS A 543 -11.60 8.32 11.35
N ASN A 544 -12.04 7.40 10.49
CA ASN A 544 -12.86 7.78 9.33
C ASN A 544 -14.20 8.38 9.81
N THR A 545 -14.70 9.42 9.12
CA THR A 545 -15.75 10.31 9.67
C THR A 545 -17.07 10.30 8.90
N ALA A 546 -17.20 9.49 7.84
CA ALA A 546 -18.42 9.47 7.05
C ALA A 546 -19.68 9.19 7.90
N LYS A 547 -20.79 9.86 7.58
CA LYS A 547 -21.99 9.89 8.44
C LYS A 547 -22.56 8.48 8.71
N ARG A 548 -22.74 7.70 7.64
CA ARG A 548 -23.23 6.32 7.71
C ARG A 548 -22.06 5.36 7.96
N LYS A 549 -21.95 4.88 9.20
CA LYS A 549 -20.93 3.91 9.62
C LYS A 549 -21.38 2.47 9.35
N VAL A 550 -20.51 1.65 8.78
CA VAL A 550 -20.78 0.20 8.60
C VAL A 550 -20.29 -0.59 9.80
N TYR A 551 -21.15 -1.49 10.28
CA TYR A 551 -20.85 -2.47 11.32
C TYR A 551 -20.86 -3.86 10.69
N TYR A 552 -19.66 -4.42 10.47
CA TYR A 552 -19.48 -5.75 9.90
C TYR A 552 -19.44 -6.79 11.03
N ILE A 553 -20.57 -7.46 11.28
CA ILE A 553 -20.69 -8.39 12.41
C ILE A 553 -20.33 -9.80 11.95
N SER A 554 -19.33 -10.41 12.60
CA SER A 554 -18.87 -11.76 12.28
C SER A 554 -18.54 -12.54 13.55
N ALA A 555 -18.94 -13.81 13.59
CA ALA A 555 -18.58 -14.72 14.67
C ALA A 555 -17.09 -15.11 14.68
N GLU A 556 -16.37 -14.84 13.59
CA GLU A 556 -14.93 -15.08 13.52
C GLU A 556 -14.19 -13.98 12.75
N PHE A 557 -12.97 -13.68 13.18
CA PHE A 557 -11.99 -12.84 12.50
C PHE A 557 -10.63 -13.54 12.52
N LEU A 558 -10.28 -14.25 11.44
CA LEU A 558 -9.00 -14.95 11.33
C LEU A 558 -7.91 -13.95 10.90
N ILE A 559 -7.58 -13.00 11.78
CA ILE A 559 -6.83 -11.80 11.45
C ILE A 559 -5.34 -12.06 11.18
N GLY A 560 -4.77 -13.11 11.78
CA GLY A 560 -3.35 -13.44 11.69
C GLY A 560 -2.49 -12.50 12.54
N LYS A 561 -1.17 -12.73 12.55
CA LYS A 561 -0.21 -11.82 13.18
C LYS A 561 -0.35 -10.40 12.64
N LEU A 562 -0.23 -9.38 13.49
CA LEU A 562 -0.52 -7.99 13.15
C LEU A 562 0.74 -7.15 12.95
N LEU A 563 1.88 -7.51 13.55
CA LEU A 563 3.09 -6.68 13.51
C LEU A 563 3.47 -6.29 12.09
N SER A 564 3.78 -7.26 11.23
CA SER A 564 4.24 -7.00 9.86
C SER A 564 3.18 -6.29 9.02
N ASN A 565 1.91 -6.66 9.19
CA ASN A 565 0.80 -6.03 8.48
C ASN A 565 0.69 -4.54 8.83
N ASN A 566 0.82 -4.21 10.12
CA ASN A 566 0.77 -2.84 10.61
C ASN A 566 1.99 -2.04 10.13
N LEU A 567 3.19 -2.62 10.18
CA LEU A 567 4.41 -2.00 9.67
C LEU A 567 4.32 -1.68 8.16
N ILE A 568 3.74 -2.58 7.37
CA ILE A 568 3.49 -2.36 5.93
C ILE A 568 2.46 -1.25 5.71
N ASN A 569 1.34 -1.28 6.44
CA ASN A 569 0.29 -0.27 6.31
C ASN A 569 0.76 1.12 6.77
N LEU A 570 1.67 1.19 7.74
CA LEU A 570 2.32 2.44 8.15
C LEU A 570 3.43 2.90 7.20
N GLY A 571 3.89 2.06 6.27
CA GLY A 571 4.97 2.38 5.34
C GLY A 571 6.38 2.35 5.95
N VAL A 572 6.55 1.77 7.14
CA VAL A 572 7.82 1.74 7.89
C VAL A 572 8.52 0.38 7.92
N TYR A 573 7.94 -0.63 7.27
CA TYR A 573 8.47 -2.01 7.30
C TYR A 573 9.94 -2.11 6.89
N GLN A 574 10.31 -1.48 5.77
CA GLN A 574 11.67 -1.56 5.23
C GLN A 574 12.67 -0.81 6.12
N GLU A 575 12.30 0.38 6.61
CA GLU A 575 13.14 1.15 7.53
C GLU A 575 13.46 0.36 8.80
N ILE A 576 12.44 -0.24 9.44
CA ILE A 576 12.63 -1.05 10.64
C ILE A 576 13.46 -2.30 10.35
N LYS A 577 13.22 -2.96 9.21
CA LYS A 577 14.02 -4.12 8.78
C LYS A 577 15.50 -3.75 8.65
N ASP A 578 15.79 -2.58 8.08
CA ASP A 578 17.16 -2.09 7.90
C ASP A 578 17.80 -1.67 9.23
N GLU A 579 17.07 -0.98 10.12
CA GLU A 579 17.54 -0.63 11.48
C GLU A 579 17.89 -1.90 12.29
N LEU A 580 17.05 -2.93 12.23
CA LEU A 580 17.30 -4.20 12.91
C LEU A 580 18.49 -4.94 12.30
N ALA A 581 18.62 -4.96 10.97
CA ALA A 581 19.74 -5.59 10.29
C ALA A 581 21.09 -4.93 10.66
N GLN A 582 21.12 -3.59 10.78
CA GLN A 582 22.29 -2.85 11.27
C GLN A 582 22.66 -3.23 12.71
N ALA A 583 21.66 -3.53 13.55
CA ALA A 583 21.84 -4.06 14.90
C ALA A 583 22.12 -5.58 14.94
N SER A 584 22.35 -6.23 13.78
CA SER A 584 22.51 -7.69 13.63
C SER A 584 21.33 -8.49 14.16
N LYS A 585 20.11 -7.97 13.98
CA LYS A 585 18.84 -8.59 14.34
C LYS A 585 18.02 -8.90 13.09
N SER A 586 17.28 -10.01 13.12
CA SER A 586 16.37 -10.39 12.03
C SER A 586 14.93 -10.01 12.38
N LEU A 587 14.31 -9.13 11.59
CA LEU A 587 12.89 -8.82 11.74
C LEU A 587 12.04 -10.09 11.61
N SER A 588 12.38 -11.02 10.71
CA SER A 588 11.61 -12.26 10.53
C SER A 588 11.58 -13.15 11.78
N HIS A 589 12.69 -13.21 12.52
CA HIS A 589 12.71 -13.95 13.80
C HIS A 589 11.89 -13.24 14.88
N ILE A 590 11.89 -11.90 14.89
CA ILE A 590 11.12 -11.10 15.84
C ILE A 590 9.61 -11.21 15.56
N GLU A 591 9.20 -11.24 14.29
CA GLU A 591 7.82 -11.50 13.87
C GLU A 591 7.33 -12.89 14.34
N ASP A 592 8.23 -13.87 14.43
CA ASP A 592 7.89 -15.21 14.88
C ASP A 592 7.50 -15.29 16.37
N ILE A 593 7.91 -14.30 17.18
CA ILE A 593 7.58 -14.18 18.61
C ILE A 593 6.11 -13.83 18.84
N GLU A 594 5.49 -13.09 17.93
CA GLU A 594 4.09 -12.67 18.07
C GLU A 594 3.16 -13.90 18.12
N PRO A 595 2.32 -14.06 19.16
CA PRO A 595 1.28 -15.08 19.17
C PRO A 595 0.18 -14.69 18.16
N GLU A 596 -0.18 -15.61 17.26
CA GLU A 596 -1.27 -15.36 16.30
C GLU A 596 -2.62 -15.26 17.04
N PRO A 597 -3.40 -14.17 16.87
CA PRO A 597 -4.70 -14.04 17.48
C PRO A 597 -5.65 -15.17 17.10
N SER A 598 -6.11 -15.92 18.11
CA SER A 598 -6.98 -17.09 17.91
C SER A 598 -8.45 -16.69 17.83
N LEU A 599 -8.76 -15.77 16.92
CA LEU A 599 -10.07 -15.12 16.78
C LEU A 599 -10.91 -15.69 15.62
N GLY A 600 -10.39 -16.68 14.90
CA GLY A 600 -11.10 -17.31 13.79
C GLY A 600 -10.63 -18.72 13.49
N ASN A 601 -11.22 -19.31 12.45
CA ASN A 601 -10.97 -20.67 12.01
C ASN A 601 -10.80 -20.77 10.49
N GLY A 602 -11.79 -20.30 9.72
CA GLY A 602 -11.97 -20.68 8.33
C GLY A 602 -11.92 -19.53 7.33
N GLY A 603 -12.45 -19.82 6.13
CA GLY A 603 -12.55 -18.85 5.04
C GLY A 603 -13.46 -17.65 5.37
N LEU A 604 -14.51 -17.85 6.17
CA LEU A 604 -15.41 -16.80 6.62
C LEU A 604 -14.66 -15.78 7.50
N GLY A 605 -13.96 -16.25 8.53
CA GLY A 605 -13.15 -15.38 9.38
C GLY A 605 -12.03 -14.69 8.64
N ARG A 606 -11.40 -15.38 7.66
CA ARG A 606 -10.32 -14.78 6.86
C ARG A 606 -10.84 -13.73 5.89
N LEU A 607 -12.04 -13.91 5.36
CA LEU A 607 -12.72 -12.94 4.52
C LEU A 607 -13.04 -11.67 5.32
N ALA A 608 -13.67 -11.82 6.49
CA ALA A 608 -13.95 -10.71 7.40
C ALA A 608 -12.69 -9.89 7.70
N SER A 609 -11.56 -10.57 7.95
CA SER A 609 -10.27 -9.90 8.15
C SER A 609 -9.69 -9.22 6.91
N CYS A 610 -9.92 -9.73 5.69
CA CYS A 610 -9.51 -9.02 4.46
C CYS A 610 -10.40 -7.80 4.22
N PHE A 611 -11.70 -7.91 4.53
CA PHE A 611 -12.68 -6.86 4.35
C PHE A 611 -12.41 -5.66 5.25
N ILE A 612 -12.15 -5.86 6.55
CA ILE A 612 -11.82 -4.74 7.45
C ILE A 612 -10.49 -4.05 7.08
N ASP A 613 -9.51 -4.78 6.54
CA ASP A 613 -8.26 -4.20 6.01
C ASP A 613 -8.53 -3.32 4.78
N SER A 614 -9.36 -3.82 3.85
CA SER A 614 -9.79 -3.06 2.66
C SER A 614 -10.66 -1.84 3.00
N MET A 615 -11.59 -1.96 3.95
CA MET A 615 -12.38 -0.83 4.44
C MET A 615 -11.47 0.29 4.95
N SER A 616 -10.47 -0.04 5.76
CA SER A 616 -9.51 0.94 6.28
C SER A 616 -8.62 1.50 5.16
N THR A 617 -8.18 0.66 4.23
CA THR A 617 -7.37 1.08 3.07
C THR A 617 -8.12 2.01 2.11
N LEU A 618 -9.43 1.84 1.96
CA LEU A 618 -10.29 2.71 1.15
C LEU A 618 -10.76 3.96 1.91
N GLY A 619 -10.47 4.08 3.22
CA GLY A 619 -10.92 5.21 4.04
C GLY A 619 -12.41 5.17 4.40
N LEU A 620 -13.04 4.00 4.32
CA LEU A 620 -14.46 3.86 4.67
C LEU A 620 -14.63 3.86 6.19
N ASN A 621 -15.64 4.57 6.69
CA ASN A 621 -16.04 4.51 8.10
C ASN A 621 -16.77 3.19 8.38
N ALA A 622 -15.99 2.14 8.64
CA ALA A 622 -16.50 0.80 8.84
C ALA A 622 -15.69 0.06 9.91
N GLU A 623 -16.37 -0.63 10.82
CA GLU A 623 -15.73 -1.37 11.90
C GLU A 623 -16.23 -2.81 11.96
N GLY A 624 -15.32 -3.73 12.28
CA GLY A 624 -15.67 -5.11 12.57
C GLY A 624 -16.21 -5.26 13.99
N VAL A 625 -17.16 -6.17 14.20
CA VAL A 625 -17.68 -6.52 15.53
C VAL A 625 -17.70 -8.04 15.71
N GLY A 626 -17.07 -8.54 16.77
CA GLY A 626 -16.98 -9.97 17.09
C GLY A 626 -16.75 -10.23 18.58
N LEU A 627 -16.28 -11.44 18.91
CA LEU A 627 -15.97 -11.86 20.28
C LEU A 627 -14.47 -12.05 20.50
N ASN A 628 -13.98 -11.73 21.69
CA ASN A 628 -12.58 -11.94 22.07
C ASN A 628 -12.34 -13.38 22.56
N TYR A 629 -12.18 -14.33 21.65
CA TYR A 629 -11.97 -15.73 22.03
C TYR A 629 -10.61 -15.95 22.67
N HIS A 630 -10.57 -16.50 23.89
CA HIS A 630 -9.31 -16.74 24.61
C HIS A 630 -8.51 -17.91 24.06
N CYS A 631 -9.19 -18.95 23.56
CA CYS A 631 -8.57 -20.22 23.13
C CYS A 631 -8.85 -20.57 21.65
N GLY A 632 -9.53 -19.68 20.91
CA GLY A 632 -9.98 -19.90 19.54
C GLY A 632 -10.76 -21.20 19.34
N LEU A 633 -10.60 -21.84 18.17
CA LEU A 633 -11.22 -23.14 17.91
C LEU A 633 -10.52 -24.24 18.73
N PHE A 634 -9.23 -24.48 18.44
CA PHE A 634 -8.29 -25.29 19.22
C PHE A 634 -6.90 -25.26 18.54
N LYS A 635 -5.85 -25.58 19.29
CA LYS A 635 -4.52 -25.88 18.79
C LYS A 635 -4.48 -27.34 18.38
N GLN A 636 -4.22 -27.60 17.10
CA GLN A 636 -4.11 -28.96 16.57
C GLN A 636 -2.76 -29.54 16.96
N VAL A 637 -2.74 -30.77 17.46
CA VAL A 637 -1.51 -31.51 17.75
C VAL A 637 -1.65 -32.94 17.23
N PHE A 638 -0.65 -33.46 16.54
CA PHE A 638 -0.66 -34.85 16.07
C PHE A 638 0.05 -35.76 17.07
N LYS A 639 -0.62 -36.84 17.48
CA LYS A 639 -0.05 -37.89 18.33
C LYS A 639 -0.51 -39.24 17.78
N ASN A 640 0.42 -40.19 17.59
CA ASN A 640 0.14 -41.52 17.05
C ASN A 640 -0.69 -41.50 15.75
N ASN A 641 -0.31 -40.63 14.81
CA ASN A 641 -1.04 -40.40 13.56
C ASN A 641 -2.50 -39.95 13.72
N GLU A 642 -2.89 -39.37 14.86
CA GLU A 642 -4.25 -38.86 15.10
C GLU A 642 -4.25 -37.38 15.47
N GLN A 643 -5.33 -36.67 15.12
CA GLN A 643 -5.55 -35.29 15.55
C GLN A 643 -6.00 -35.24 17.02
N HIS A 644 -5.28 -34.46 17.82
CA HIS A 644 -5.69 -34.02 19.15
C HIS A 644 -5.93 -32.51 19.17
N ALA A 645 -6.74 -32.06 20.12
CA ALA A 645 -7.11 -30.66 20.31
C ALA A 645 -6.68 -30.20 21.71
N GLU A 646 -5.90 -29.12 21.75
CA GLU A 646 -5.48 -28.42 22.97
C GLU A 646 -5.99 -26.96 22.93
N PRO A 647 -6.07 -26.22 24.05
CA PRO A 647 -6.42 -24.80 24.03
C PRO A 647 -5.39 -23.98 23.23
N ASN A 648 -5.86 -23.04 22.39
CA ASN A 648 -4.98 -22.16 21.60
C ASN A 648 -4.87 -20.77 22.26
N ASN A 649 -4.17 -20.70 23.38
CA ASN A 649 -3.97 -19.44 24.11
C ASN A 649 -3.09 -18.48 23.30
N TRP A 650 -3.48 -17.21 23.25
CA TRP A 650 -2.75 -16.17 22.48
C TRP A 650 -2.68 -14.80 23.16
N ILE A 651 -3.57 -14.53 24.12
CA ILE A 651 -3.64 -13.22 24.78
C ILE A 651 -2.50 -13.12 25.79
N GLU A 652 -1.57 -12.23 25.50
CA GLU A 652 -0.47 -11.84 26.39
C GLU A 652 -0.78 -10.52 27.11
N LYS A 653 -0.05 -10.23 28.18
CA LYS A 653 -0.18 -8.95 28.92
C LYS A 653 0.05 -7.74 28.00
N GLU A 654 1.10 -7.81 27.20
CA GLU A 654 1.40 -6.81 26.17
C GLU A 654 0.86 -7.34 24.83
N SER A 655 -0.23 -6.75 24.33
CA SER A 655 -0.86 -7.15 23.08
C SER A 655 -1.42 -5.97 22.30
N TRP A 656 -1.96 -6.27 21.11
CA TRP A 656 -2.67 -5.31 20.26
C TRP A 656 -4.04 -4.91 20.80
N LEU A 657 -4.54 -5.58 21.85
CA LEU A 657 -5.80 -5.20 22.49
C LEU A 657 -5.64 -3.83 23.17
N ILE A 658 -6.63 -2.98 22.92
CA ILE A 658 -6.78 -1.65 23.50
C ILE A 658 -8.03 -1.72 24.38
N PRO A 659 -7.86 -1.82 25.71
CA PRO A 659 -9.00 -1.83 26.63
C PRO A 659 -9.82 -0.54 26.51
N THR A 660 -11.13 -0.66 26.68
CA THR A 660 -12.05 0.48 26.74
C THR A 660 -12.86 0.45 28.03
N ASP A 661 -13.47 1.58 28.37
CA ASP A 661 -14.41 1.68 29.49
C ASP A 661 -15.87 1.32 29.08
N ILE A 662 -16.09 0.93 27.82
CA ILE A 662 -17.42 0.58 27.33
C ILE A 662 -17.85 -0.77 27.94
N ARG A 663 -19.06 -0.77 28.50
CA ARG A 663 -19.70 -1.91 29.17
C ARG A 663 -21.19 -1.92 28.81
N TYR A 664 -21.73 -3.08 28.48
CA TYR A 664 -23.17 -3.24 28.24
C TYR A 664 -23.77 -4.38 29.05
N GLU A 665 -25.03 -4.19 29.44
CA GLU A 665 -25.83 -5.23 30.06
C GLU A 665 -26.55 -6.05 28.97
N VAL A 666 -26.30 -7.37 28.96
CA VAL A 666 -26.89 -8.31 28.01
C VAL A 666 -27.86 -9.23 28.76
N PRO A 667 -29.18 -9.09 28.54
CA PRO A 667 -30.18 -9.85 29.28
C PRO A 667 -30.40 -11.24 28.70
N PHE A 668 -30.23 -12.28 29.51
CA PHE A 668 -30.72 -13.64 29.24
C PHE A 668 -31.91 -13.95 30.14
N LYS A 669 -32.55 -15.11 29.94
CA LYS A 669 -33.70 -15.54 30.75
C LYS A 669 -33.42 -15.54 32.26
N ASP A 670 -32.31 -16.16 32.65
CA ASP A 670 -32.02 -16.47 34.06
C ASP A 670 -31.01 -15.51 34.70
N PHE A 671 -30.35 -14.67 33.91
CA PHE A 671 -29.33 -13.71 34.38
C PHE A 671 -29.04 -12.63 33.32
N THR A 672 -28.40 -11.56 33.76
CA THR A 672 -27.79 -10.55 32.87
C THR A 672 -26.27 -10.69 32.94
N LEU A 673 -25.58 -10.51 31.82
CA LEU A 673 -24.12 -10.40 31.76
C LEU A 673 -23.70 -8.98 31.45
N THR A 674 -22.69 -8.49 32.18
CA THR A 674 -21.98 -7.26 31.82
C THR A 674 -20.85 -7.62 30.86
N SER A 675 -20.87 -7.05 29.67
CA SER A 675 -19.79 -7.17 28.70
C SER A 675 -18.68 -6.18 28.99
N LYS A 676 -17.48 -6.45 28.47
CA LYS A 676 -16.40 -5.48 28.26
C LYS A 676 -16.03 -5.45 26.77
N LEU A 677 -15.50 -4.32 26.32
CA LEU A 677 -15.02 -4.14 24.96
C LEU A 677 -13.51 -3.89 24.93
N ASP A 678 -12.81 -4.69 24.15
CA ASP A 678 -11.44 -4.44 23.71
C ASP A 678 -11.44 -4.08 22.21
N ARG A 679 -10.59 -3.15 21.79
CA ARG A 679 -10.41 -2.77 20.39
C ARG A 679 -9.05 -3.23 19.85
N ILE A 680 -8.99 -3.52 18.56
CA ILE A 680 -7.74 -3.63 17.79
C ILE A 680 -7.78 -2.53 16.71
N ASP A 681 -6.68 -1.78 16.57
CA ASP A 681 -6.52 -0.82 15.48
C ASP A 681 -6.36 -1.56 14.14
N ILE A 682 -7.19 -1.21 13.16
CA ILE A 682 -7.14 -1.72 11.79
C ILE A 682 -6.62 -0.59 10.89
N LEU A 683 -5.35 -0.68 10.52
CA LEU A 683 -4.65 0.34 9.74
C LEU A 683 -4.87 0.12 8.23
N GLY A 684 -5.12 1.21 7.50
CA GLY A 684 -5.19 1.21 6.04
C GLY A 684 -3.83 1.47 5.41
N TYR A 685 -3.58 0.93 4.22
CA TYR A 685 -2.30 1.09 3.53
C TYR A 685 -2.00 2.57 3.26
N LYS A 686 -0.97 3.11 3.92
CA LYS A 686 -0.54 4.52 3.87
C LYS A 686 -1.67 5.53 4.07
N LYS A 687 -2.57 5.26 5.03
CA LYS A 687 -3.65 6.18 5.42
C LYS A 687 -3.34 6.91 6.71
N ASP A 688 -3.81 8.15 6.80
CA ASP A 688 -3.75 8.98 8.01
C ASP A 688 -4.89 8.69 8.99
N THR A 689 -5.90 7.95 8.53
CA THR A 689 -7.02 7.46 9.32
C THR A 689 -6.86 6.00 9.70
N LYS A 690 -7.64 5.55 10.69
CA LYS A 690 -7.76 4.15 11.12
C LYS A 690 -9.20 3.77 11.43
N ASN A 691 -9.46 2.46 11.40
CA ASN A 691 -10.69 1.85 11.90
C ASN A 691 -10.40 0.95 13.10
N HIS A 692 -11.44 0.38 13.70
CA HIS A 692 -11.34 -0.60 14.76
C HIS A 692 -11.99 -1.95 14.41
N LEU A 693 -11.43 -3.00 14.98
CA LEU A 693 -12.12 -4.26 15.25
C LEU A 693 -12.54 -4.26 16.72
N ASN A 694 -13.85 -4.31 16.96
CA ASN A 694 -14.47 -4.32 18.28
C ASN A 694 -14.69 -5.76 18.74
N LEU A 695 -14.02 -6.17 19.82
CA LEU A 695 -14.09 -7.54 20.36
C LEU A 695 -14.71 -7.52 21.76
N PHE A 696 -15.93 -8.07 21.86
CA PHE A 696 -16.65 -8.15 23.12
C PHE A 696 -16.27 -9.40 23.92
N ASP A 697 -16.25 -9.23 25.24
CA ASP A 697 -15.79 -10.26 26.18
C ASP A 697 -16.49 -10.10 27.55
N ILE A 698 -16.24 -11.02 28.49
CA ILE A 698 -16.67 -10.93 29.89
C ILE A 698 -15.46 -10.94 30.83
N GLU A 699 -15.57 -10.28 31.98
CA GLU A 699 -14.45 -10.21 32.94
C GLU A 699 -14.23 -11.53 33.71
N SER A 700 -15.26 -12.36 33.85
CA SER A 700 -15.28 -13.54 34.72
C SER A 700 -14.81 -14.85 34.06
N ILE A 701 -14.05 -14.80 32.96
CA ILE A 701 -13.58 -16.01 32.26
C ILE A 701 -12.70 -16.90 33.15
N ASN A 702 -13.00 -18.20 33.17
CA ASN A 702 -12.32 -19.18 34.01
C ASN A 702 -11.68 -20.31 33.19
N HIS A 703 -10.39 -20.15 32.90
CA HIS A 703 -9.57 -21.17 32.21
C HIS A 703 -9.51 -22.53 32.95
N LYS A 704 -9.77 -22.57 34.27
CA LYS A 704 -9.75 -23.82 35.06
C LYS A 704 -10.93 -24.75 34.76
N LEU A 705 -11.91 -24.29 33.98
CA LEU A 705 -12.99 -25.15 33.47
C LEU A 705 -12.47 -26.17 32.45
N ILE A 706 -11.36 -25.87 31.77
CA ILE A 706 -10.72 -26.78 30.82
C ILE A 706 -10.03 -27.91 31.59
N LYS A 707 -10.48 -29.15 31.38
CA LYS A 707 -9.96 -30.32 32.12
C LYS A 707 -8.97 -31.16 31.32
N LYS A 708 -9.35 -31.55 30.10
CA LYS A 708 -8.53 -32.41 29.23
C LYS A 708 -8.76 -32.03 27.77
N GLY A 709 -7.68 -31.71 27.06
CA GLY A 709 -7.75 -31.13 25.73
C GLY A 709 -8.62 -29.86 25.76
N ILE A 710 -9.72 -29.88 25.03
CA ILE A 710 -10.70 -28.78 24.96
C ILE A 710 -12.02 -29.07 25.71
N THR A 711 -12.07 -30.10 26.57
CA THR A 711 -13.29 -30.44 27.29
C THR A 711 -13.50 -29.48 28.48
N PHE A 712 -14.68 -28.86 28.56
CA PHE A 712 -15.10 -27.98 29.64
C PHE A 712 -16.62 -28.09 29.92
N ASP A 713 -17.06 -27.59 31.09
CA ASP A 713 -18.49 -27.53 31.42
C ASP A 713 -19.19 -26.42 30.62
N LYS A 714 -20.00 -26.81 29.64
CA LYS A 714 -20.72 -25.90 28.74
C LYS A 714 -21.82 -25.09 29.44
N THR A 715 -22.26 -25.48 30.64
CA THR A 715 -23.37 -24.82 31.37
C THR A 715 -22.92 -23.62 32.21
N LYS A 716 -21.62 -23.46 32.43
CA LYS A 716 -21.02 -22.35 33.19
C LYS A 716 -20.88 -21.08 32.36
N ILE A 717 -21.98 -20.60 31.78
CA ILE A 717 -22.03 -19.50 30.80
C ILE A 717 -21.28 -18.24 31.29
N LYS A 718 -21.48 -17.86 32.55
CA LYS A 718 -20.83 -16.69 33.19
C LYS A 718 -19.30 -16.78 33.25
N GLU A 719 -18.72 -17.96 33.03
CA GLU A 719 -17.30 -18.23 33.16
C GLU A 719 -16.67 -18.79 31.87
N ASN A 720 -17.48 -19.12 30.85
CA ASN A 720 -17.02 -19.85 29.67
C ASN A 720 -17.37 -19.19 28.31
N LEU A 721 -18.19 -18.13 28.30
CA LEU A 721 -18.85 -17.65 27.08
C LEU A 721 -17.90 -17.38 25.91
N THR A 722 -16.75 -16.77 26.17
CA THR A 722 -15.74 -16.40 25.19
C THR A 722 -14.47 -17.25 25.30
N LEU A 723 -14.53 -18.42 25.95
CA LEU A 723 -13.37 -19.34 26.00
C LEU A 723 -13.03 -19.87 24.60
N PHE A 724 -14.00 -20.49 23.93
CA PHE A 724 -13.78 -21.16 22.64
C PHE A 724 -14.68 -20.61 21.54
N LEU A 725 -14.11 -20.47 20.35
CA LEU A 725 -14.85 -20.30 19.10
C LEU A 725 -15.47 -21.65 18.71
N TYR A 726 -16.74 -21.62 18.35
CA TYR A 726 -17.47 -22.81 17.89
C TYR A 726 -17.33 -24.01 18.84
N PRO A 727 -17.73 -23.85 20.13
CA PRO A 727 -17.72 -24.96 21.06
C PRO A 727 -18.53 -26.13 20.51
N ASP A 728 -18.10 -27.34 20.88
CA ASP A 728 -18.75 -28.58 20.47
C ASP A 728 -20.25 -28.55 20.81
N ASP A 729 -21.05 -28.74 19.77
CA ASP A 729 -22.52 -28.62 19.72
C ASP A 729 -23.18 -29.97 19.42
N SER A 730 -22.47 -31.08 19.67
CA SER A 730 -23.02 -32.43 19.57
C SER A 730 -24.05 -32.79 20.67
N ASP A 731 -24.21 -31.92 21.67
CA ASP A 731 -25.22 -32.02 22.71
C ASP A 731 -26.01 -30.71 22.89
N LYS A 732 -27.16 -30.82 23.58
CA LYS A 732 -28.05 -29.67 23.85
C LYS A 732 -27.32 -28.52 24.54
N ASN A 733 -26.41 -28.80 25.47
CA ASN A 733 -25.74 -27.74 26.23
C ASN A 733 -24.78 -26.92 25.35
N GLY A 734 -24.13 -27.57 24.39
CA GLY A 734 -23.31 -26.92 23.38
C GLY A 734 -24.14 -26.06 22.44
N GLU A 735 -25.27 -26.59 21.96
CA GLU A 735 -26.25 -25.82 21.18
C GLU A 735 -26.72 -24.56 21.94
N LEU A 736 -27.09 -24.69 23.21
CA LEU A 736 -27.48 -23.54 24.04
C LEU A 736 -26.33 -22.52 24.18
N LEU A 737 -25.09 -22.98 24.43
CA LEU A 737 -23.92 -22.11 24.52
C LEU A 737 -23.67 -21.31 23.23
N ARG A 738 -23.91 -21.89 22.04
CA ARG A 738 -23.85 -21.17 20.77
C ARG A 738 -24.87 -20.03 20.71
N ILE A 739 -26.11 -20.27 21.16
CA ILE A 739 -27.15 -19.23 21.24
C ILE A 739 -26.72 -18.12 22.20
N TYR A 740 -26.17 -18.46 23.38
CA TYR A 740 -25.62 -17.48 24.31
C TYR A 740 -24.53 -16.61 23.66
N GLN A 741 -23.58 -17.24 22.95
CA GLN A 741 -22.50 -16.53 22.25
C GLN A 741 -23.02 -15.56 21.18
N GLN A 742 -23.92 -16.05 20.31
CA GLN A 742 -24.49 -15.25 19.24
C GLN A 742 -25.30 -14.07 19.79
N TYR A 743 -26.17 -14.30 20.77
CA TYR A 743 -26.96 -13.22 21.35
C TYR A 743 -26.09 -12.19 22.09
N PHE A 744 -25.06 -12.66 22.80
CA PHE A 744 -24.10 -11.77 23.45
C PHE A 744 -23.38 -10.88 22.45
N MET A 745 -22.90 -11.44 21.34
CA MET A 745 -22.26 -10.66 20.27
C MET A 745 -23.21 -9.60 19.69
N VAL A 746 -24.43 -9.99 19.30
CA VAL A 746 -25.35 -9.08 18.62
C VAL A 746 -25.96 -8.02 19.54
N SER A 747 -26.22 -8.32 20.81
CA SER A 747 -26.75 -7.33 21.76
C SER A 747 -25.71 -6.24 22.04
N ASN A 748 -24.45 -6.62 22.18
CA ASN A 748 -23.35 -5.68 22.30
C ASN A 748 -23.19 -4.83 21.03
N ALA A 749 -23.22 -5.45 19.85
CA ALA A 749 -23.12 -4.74 18.57
C ALA A 749 -24.25 -3.72 18.39
N ALA A 750 -25.49 -4.11 18.69
CA ALA A 750 -26.67 -3.26 18.57
C ALA A 750 -26.66 -2.09 19.58
N GLN A 751 -26.18 -2.30 20.80
CA GLN A 751 -26.04 -1.22 21.78
C GLN A 751 -24.93 -0.23 21.37
N LEU A 752 -23.78 -0.75 20.93
CA LEU A 752 -22.67 0.07 20.45
C LEU A 752 -23.07 0.99 19.29
N LEU A 753 -23.72 0.45 18.26
CA LEU A 753 -24.08 1.26 17.09
C LEU A 753 -25.14 2.33 17.42
N ILE A 754 -26.05 2.05 18.36
CA ILE A 754 -27.06 3.01 18.81
C ILE A 754 -26.39 4.15 19.58
N ASP A 755 -25.51 3.83 20.53
CA ASP A 755 -24.80 4.84 21.33
C ASP A 755 -23.96 5.75 20.43
N GLU A 756 -23.15 5.16 19.53
CA GLU A 756 -22.32 5.95 18.62
C GLU A 756 -23.17 6.79 17.64
N ALA A 757 -24.35 6.33 17.21
CA ALA A 757 -25.25 7.12 16.37
C ALA A 757 -25.84 8.31 17.14
N ILE A 758 -26.24 8.11 18.41
CA ILE A 758 -26.73 9.20 19.29
C ILE A 758 -25.63 10.23 19.53
N GLU A 759 -24.39 9.80 19.77
CA GLU A 759 -23.22 10.68 19.92
C GLU A 759 -23.00 11.56 18.68
N ARG A 760 -23.33 11.05 17.48
CA ARG A 760 -23.28 11.79 16.21
C ARG A 760 -24.55 12.60 15.91
N GLY A 761 -25.52 12.64 16.84
CA GLY A 761 -26.73 13.45 16.74
C GLY A 761 -27.94 12.78 16.07
N SER A 762 -27.92 11.45 15.88
CA SER A 762 -29.10 10.71 15.40
C SER A 762 -30.24 10.77 16.41
N ASN A 763 -31.48 10.90 15.91
CA ASN A 763 -32.70 10.83 16.72
C ASN A 763 -33.29 9.41 16.76
N LEU A 764 -32.58 8.41 16.21
CA LEU A 764 -32.95 7.01 16.08
C LEU A 764 -34.07 6.69 15.08
N HIS A 765 -34.89 7.66 14.67
CA HIS A 765 -35.79 7.50 13.53
C HIS A 765 -35.01 7.53 12.21
N ASP A 766 -33.92 8.31 12.19
CA ASP A 766 -32.95 8.41 11.10
C ASP A 766 -31.76 7.45 11.25
N LEU A 767 -31.86 6.40 12.07
CA LEU A 767 -30.73 5.53 12.39
C LEU A 767 -30.06 4.91 11.14
N ALA A 768 -30.85 4.62 10.10
CA ALA A 768 -30.35 4.10 8.83
C ALA A 768 -29.43 5.08 8.07
N ASP A 769 -29.49 6.39 8.36
CA ASP A 769 -28.58 7.39 7.80
C ASP A 769 -27.24 7.45 8.53
N TYR A 770 -27.17 6.86 9.73
CA TYR A 770 -25.99 6.90 10.60
C TYR A 770 -25.29 5.55 10.73
N ALA A 771 -26.02 4.46 10.54
CA ALA A 771 -25.51 3.10 10.73
C ALA A 771 -26.04 2.16 9.66
N TYR A 772 -25.19 1.24 9.23
CA TYR A 772 -25.55 0.11 8.39
C TYR A 772 -24.91 -1.16 8.96
N VAL A 773 -25.65 -2.26 9.03
CA VAL A 773 -25.20 -3.53 9.59
C VAL A 773 -25.07 -4.56 8.48
N GLN A 774 -23.85 -5.05 8.26
CA GLN A 774 -23.65 -6.24 7.43
C GLN A 774 -23.57 -7.47 8.33
N ILE A 775 -24.49 -8.40 8.15
CA ILE A 775 -24.47 -9.70 8.83
C ILE A 775 -23.75 -10.74 7.97
N ASN A 776 -22.65 -11.28 8.51
CA ASN A 776 -21.79 -12.24 7.85
C ASN A 776 -22.23 -13.67 8.18
N ASP A 777 -23.00 -14.29 7.27
CA ASP A 777 -23.73 -15.55 7.49
C ASP A 777 -24.83 -15.41 8.58
N THR A 778 -25.41 -16.52 9.07
CA THR A 778 -26.57 -16.51 10.00
C THR A 778 -26.21 -16.29 11.48
N HIS A 779 -24.93 -16.35 11.85
CA HIS A 779 -24.53 -16.21 13.25
C HIS A 779 -25.03 -14.91 13.92
N PRO A 780 -25.07 -13.74 13.24
CA PRO A 780 -25.56 -12.50 13.80
C PRO A 780 -27.01 -12.16 13.46
N SER A 781 -27.83 -13.09 12.92
CA SER A 781 -29.23 -12.83 12.55
C SER A 781 -30.08 -12.25 13.70
N MET A 782 -29.75 -12.60 14.94
CA MET A 782 -30.44 -12.08 16.14
C MET A 782 -30.25 -10.56 16.35
N VAL A 783 -29.37 -9.88 15.60
CA VAL A 783 -29.25 -8.41 15.62
C VAL A 783 -30.54 -7.73 15.17
N ILE A 784 -31.27 -8.32 14.21
CA ILE A 784 -32.54 -7.79 13.69
C ILE A 784 -33.58 -7.67 14.82
N PRO A 785 -33.98 -8.77 15.50
CA PRO A 785 -34.96 -8.67 16.58
C PRO A 785 -34.42 -7.90 17.80
N GLU A 786 -33.10 -7.84 18.02
CA GLU A 786 -32.51 -7.10 19.15
C GLU A 786 -32.55 -5.59 18.94
N LEU A 787 -32.22 -5.10 17.74
CA LEU A 787 -32.40 -3.69 17.38
C LEU A 787 -33.86 -3.27 17.52
N ILE A 788 -34.79 -4.09 17.01
CA ILE A 788 -36.23 -3.82 17.18
C ILE A 788 -36.60 -3.76 18.66
N ARG A 789 -36.08 -4.68 19.47
CA ARG A 789 -36.33 -4.68 20.92
C ARG A 789 -35.81 -3.41 21.58
N LEU A 790 -34.57 -3.00 21.31
CA LEU A 790 -33.98 -1.78 21.86
C LEU A 790 -34.77 -0.53 21.44
N LEU A 791 -35.06 -0.37 20.14
CA LEU A 791 -35.83 0.77 19.63
C LEU A 791 -37.22 0.84 20.25
N THR A 792 -37.90 -0.30 20.43
CA THR A 792 -39.28 -0.32 20.95
C THR A 792 -39.37 -0.23 22.48
N GLU A 793 -38.55 -0.99 23.20
CA GLU A 793 -38.64 -1.08 24.68
C GLU A 793 -37.83 0.01 25.37
N LYS A 794 -36.61 0.32 24.89
CA LYS A 794 -35.71 1.31 25.50
C LYS A 794 -35.99 2.72 24.97
N HIS A 795 -36.25 2.86 23.67
CA HIS A 795 -36.41 4.17 23.02
C HIS A 795 -37.85 4.51 22.62
N ARG A 796 -38.82 3.65 22.92
CA ARG A 796 -40.27 3.88 22.75
C ARG A 796 -40.72 4.16 21.31
N ILE A 797 -39.96 3.70 20.31
CA ILE A 797 -40.36 3.73 18.89
C ILE A 797 -41.45 2.68 18.65
N LYS A 798 -42.42 2.98 17.78
CA LYS A 798 -43.51 2.03 17.48
C LYS A 798 -42.95 0.80 16.78
N PHE A 799 -43.51 -0.38 17.07
CA PHE A 799 -43.00 -1.65 16.53
C PHE A 799 -42.90 -1.67 14.99
N ALA A 800 -43.93 -1.19 14.28
CA ALA A 800 -43.92 -1.14 12.82
C ALA A 800 -42.79 -0.24 12.28
N GLU A 801 -42.59 0.91 12.91
CA GLU A 801 -41.53 1.86 12.54
C GLU A 801 -40.14 1.30 12.82
N ALA A 802 -39.93 0.68 13.99
CA ALA A 802 -38.67 0.02 14.32
C ALA A 802 -38.31 -1.11 13.33
N VAL A 803 -39.31 -1.87 12.86
CA VAL A 803 -39.10 -2.90 11.82
C VAL A 803 -38.65 -2.27 10.50
N GLU A 804 -39.26 -1.18 10.06
CA GLU A 804 -38.85 -0.51 8.82
C GLU A 804 -37.47 0.12 8.92
N ILE A 805 -37.12 0.75 10.05
CA ILE A 805 -35.77 1.28 10.29
C ILE A 805 -34.74 0.15 10.15
N VAL A 806 -34.95 -0.96 10.87
CA VAL A 806 -34.02 -2.10 10.86
C VAL A 806 -33.93 -2.75 9.48
N ARG A 807 -35.07 -2.92 8.78
CA ARG A 807 -35.07 -3.48 7.41
C ARG A 807 -34.22 -2.65 6.45
N ASN A 808 -34.23 -1.32 6.59
CA ASN A 808 -33.52 -0.40 5.69
C ASN A 808 -32.03 -0.23 6.02
N MET A 809 -31.54 -0.80 7.11
CA MET A 809 -30.14 -0.64 7.55
C MET A 809 -29.39 -1.98 7.73
N VAL A 810 -29.97 -3.10 7.32
CA VAL A 810 -29.36 -4.44 7.44
C VAL A 810 -29.15 -5.07 6.07
N GLY A 811 -27.96 -5.59 5.82
CA GLY A 811 -27.61 -6.41 4.65
C GLY A 811 -27.11 -7.80 5.04
N TYR A 812 -27.55 -8.83 4.32
CA TYR A 812 -27.22 -10.23 4.56
C TYR A 812 -26.30 -10.82 3.50
N THR A 813 -25.15 -11.35 3.92
CA THR A 813 -24.28 -12.15 3.06
C THR A 813 -24.45 -13.62 3.36
N ASN A 814 -24.85 -14.41 2.37
CA ASN A 814 -24.92 -15.87 2.49
C ASN A 814 -23.61 -16.53 2.01
N HIS A 815 -23.03 -17.37 2.85
CA HIS A 815 -21.82 -18.17 2.56
C HIS A 815 -22.09 -19.67 2.40
N THR A 816 -23.36 -20.08 2.52
CA THR A 816 -23.80 -21.48 2.49
C THR A 816 -24.63 -21.74 1.24
N ILE A 817 -24.32 -22.83 0.53
CA ILE A 817 -25.07 -23.21 -0.67
C ILE A 817 -26.41 -23.82 -0.28
N LEU A 818 -26.37 -24.94 0.46
CA LEU A 818 -27.52 -25.79 0.74
C LEU A 818 -28.47 -25.13 1.75
N ALA A 819 -29.71 -24.85 1.36
CA ALA A 819 -30.72 -24.24 2.23
C ALA A 819 -31.05 -25.14 3.44
N GLU A 820 -30.91 -26.46 3.30
CA GLU A 820 -31.09 -27.38 4.43
C GLU A 820 -30.01 -27.21 5.51
N ALA A 821 -28.81 -26.77 5.13
CA ALA A 821 -27.66 -26.55 6.00
C ALA A 821 -27.64 -25.15 6.65
N LEU A 822 -28.57 -24.27 6.28
CA LEU A 822 -28.76 -22.98 6.95
C LEU A 822 -29.24 -23.18 8.39
N GLU A 823 -28.75 -22.33 9.28
CA GLU A 823 -28.94 -22.43 10.72
C GLU A 823 -30.42 -22.37 11.13
N LYS A 824 -30.81 -23.34 11.96
CA LYS A 824 -32.17 -23.49 12.50
C LYS A 824 -32.09 -23.76 13.99
N TRP A 825 -32.78 -22.93 14.77
CA TRP A 825 -32.87 -23.13 16.22
C TRP A 825 -34.23 -23.70 16.61
N PRO A 826 -34.30 -24.76 17.43
CA PRO A 826 -35.55 -25.14 18.07
C PRO A 826 -36.10 -23.96 18.87
N LEU A 827 -37.38 -23.61 18.65
CA LEU A 827 -38.00 -22.48 19.34
C LEU A 827 -37.91 -22.61 20.87
N ALA A 828 -38.00 -23.84 21.38
CA ALA A 828 -37.86 -24.15 22.81
C ALA A 828 -36.47 -23.76 23.36
N TYR A 829 -35.40 -23.87 22.57
CA TYR A 829 -34.04 -23.53 23.01
C TYR A 829 -33.88 -22.01 23.07
N LEU A 830 -34.42 -21.28 22.09
CA LEU A 830 -34.47 -19.81 22.15
C LEU A 830 -35.34 -19.32 23.33
N GLU A 831 -36.42 -20.03 23.69
CA GLU A 831 -37.23 -19.72 24.88
C GLU A 831 -36.51 -20.01 26.21
N GLU A 832 -35.51 -20.87 26.19
CA GLU A 832 -34.65 -21.18 27.33
C GLU A 832 -33.57 -20.09 27.54
N VAL A 833 -33.09 -19.47 26.47
CA VAL A 833 -31.97 -18.51 26.51
C VAL A 833 -32.44 -17.05 26.42
N VAL A 834 -33.30 -16.73 25.45
CA VAL A 834 -33.74 -15.36 25.08
C VAL A 834 -35.27 -15.25 24.89
N PRO A 835 -36.10 -15.56 25.90
CA PRO A 835 -37.56 -15.55 25.77
C PRO A 835 -38.15 -14.18 25.42
N HIS A 836 -37.48 -13.08 25.80
CA HIS A 836 -37.84 -11.72 25.40
C HIS A 836 -37.68 -11.52 23.89
N LEU A 837 -36.58 -11.99 23.31
CA LEU A 837 -36.32 -11.92 21.88
C LEU A 837 -37.29 -12.82 21.08
N VAL A 838 -37.63 -14.00 21.61
CA VAL A 838 -38.63 -14.90 21.01
C VAL A 838 -40.00 -14.21 20.84
N LYS A 839 -40.40 -13.31 21.76
CA LYS A 839 -41.65 -12.53 21.59
C LYS A 839 -41.59 -11.64 20.35
N ILE A 840 -40.43 -11.04 20.06
CA ILE A 840 -40.20 -10.23 18.87
C ILE A 840 -40.20 -11.12 17.62
N ILE A 841 -39.46 -12.22 17.62
CA ILE A 841 -39.41 -13.19 16.51
C ILE A 841 -40.82 -13.70 16.15
N LYS A 842 -41.66 -14.03 17.16
CA LYS A 842 -43.06 -14.43 16.94
C LYS A 842 -43.91 -13.32 16.32
N LYS A 843 -43.66 -12.05 16.66
CA LYS A 843 -44.34 -10.90 16.03
C LYS A 843 -43.89 -10.73 14.58
N LEU A 844 -42.60 -10.84 14.31
CA LEU A 844 -42.03 -10.80 12.95
C LEU A 844 -42.59 -11.92 12.08
N ASN A 845 -42.62 -13.15 12.58
CA ASN A 845 -43.23 -14.28 11.89
C ASN A 845 -44.72 -14.04 11.58
N LYS A 846 -45.49 -13.42 12.50
CA LYS A 846 -46.90 -13.07 12.24
C LYS A 846 -47.06 -12.01 11.15
N LEU A 847 -46.12 -11.06 11.03
CA LEU A 847 -46.12 -10.09 9.93
C LEU A 847 -45.89 -10.82 8.60
N VAL A 848 -44.88 -11.68 8.53
CA VAL A 848 -44.59 -12.50 7.34
C VAL A 848 -45.77 -13.39 6.96
N GLN A 849 -46.37 -14.11 7.93
CA GLN A 849 -47.53 -14.97 7.68
C GLN A 849 -48.75 -14.22 7.12
N LYS A 850 -48.92 -12.95 7.50
CA LYS A 850 -50.03 -12.12 7.02
C LYS A 850 -49.82 -11.71 5.57
N GLU A 851 -48.58 -11.52 5.15
CA GLU A 851 -48.21 -11.01 3.83
C GLU A 851 -47.96 -12.15 2.82
N TYR A 852 -47.29 -13.22 3.26
CA TYR A 852 -46.88 -14.34 2.43
C TYR A 852 -47.45 -15.66 2.99
N PRO A 853 -48.38 -16.32 2.28
CA PRO A 853 -48.96 -17.59 2.71
C PRO A 853 -48.06 -18.80 2.40
N ASN A 854 -47.01 -18.64 1.59
CA ASN A 854 -46.10 -19.72 1.21
C ASN A 854 -45.37 -20.28 2.46
N PRO A 855 -45.50 -21.58 2.81
CA PRO A 855 -44.84 -22.15 3.98
C PRO A 855 -43.30 -22.16 3.88
N ASP A 856 -42.74 -22.13 2.67
CA ASP A 856 -41.28 -22.26 2.44
C ASP A 856 -40.51 -20.99 2.79
N VAL A 857 -41.19 -19.85 2.91
CA VAL A 857 -40.59 -18.56 3.29
C VAL A 857 -40.85 -18.19 4.75
N GLN A 858 -41.52 -19.05 5.53
CA GLN A 858 -41.86 -18.72 6.92
C GLN A 858 -40.62 -18.73 7.82
N ILE A 859 -40.59 -17.82 8.79
CA ILE A 859 -39.50 -17.74 9.79
C ILE A 859 -39.60 -18.91 10.78
N ILE A 860 -40.82 -19.27 11.19
CA ILE A 860 -41.07 -20.38 12.09
C ILE A 860 -41.80 -21.49 11.33
N ASP A 861 -41.19 -22.66 11.23
CA ASP A 861 -41.79 -23.80 10.54
C ASP A 861 -42.80 -24.58 11.42
N LYS A 862 -43.43 -25.59 10.80
CA LYS A 862 -44.43 -26.45 11.46
C LYS A 862 -43.83 -27.30 12.59
N GLN A 863 -42.53 -27.56 12.56
CA GLN A 863 -41.78 -28.29 13.59
C GLN A 863 -41.29 -27.36 14.71
N LYS A 864 -41.70 -26.08 14.71
CA LYS A 864 -41.29 -25.05 15.68
C LYS A 864 -39.78 -24.83 15.68
N ARG A 865 -39.16 -24.82 14.50
CA ARG A 865 -37.79 -24.33 14.32
C ARG A 865 -37.83 -22.91 13.76
N VAL A 866 -36.92 -22.07 14.25
CA VAL A 866 -36.70 -20.71 13.74
C VAL A 866 -35.60 -20.78 12.69
N HIS A 867 -35.92 -20.40 11.46
CA HIS A 867 -35.00 -20.35 10.34
C HIS A 867 -34.34 -18.97 10.31
N MET A 868 -33.06 -18.90 10.72
CA MET A 868 -32.39 -17.62 10.93
C MET A 868 -32.20 -16.85 9.61
N ALA A 869 -31.76 -17.56 8.56
CA ALA A 869 -31.63 -16.99 7.21
C ALA A 869 -32.96 -16.46 6.65
N HIS A 870 -34.10 -17.10 6.95
CA HIS A 870 -35.41 -16.62 6.50
C HIS A 870 -35.75 -15.27 7.14
N MET A 871 -35.42 -15.10 8.42
CA MET A 871 -35.57 -13.82 9.11
C MET A 871 -34.69 -12.74 8.49
N ASP A 872 -33.43 -13.08 8.17
CA ASP A 872 -32.49 -12.16 7.54
C ASP A 872 -33.00 -11.66 6.20
N ILE A 873 -33.48 -12.55 5.33
CA ILE A 873 -33.98 -12.19 3.99
C ILE A 873 -35.22 -11.29 4.06
N HIS A 874 -36.14 -11.54 4.99
CA HIS A 874 -37.34 -10.71 5.15
C HIS A 874 -37.04 -9.30 5.67
N PHE A 875 -36.05 -9.17 6.57
CA PHE A 875 -35.78 -7.94 7.32
C PHE A 875 -34.38 -7.36 7.05
N SER A 876 -33.86 -7.60 5.84
CA SER A 876 -32.73 -6.88 5.24
C SER A 876 -33.19 -6.20 3.94
N ASN A 877 -32.44 -5.20 3.48
CA ASN A 877 -32.65 -4.56 2.18
C ASN A 877 -31.79 -5.19 1.07
N SER A 878 -30.82 -6.05 1.42
CA SER A 878 -29.90 -6.69 0.48
C SER A 878 -29.56 -8.10 0.94
N VAL A 879 -29.56 -9.04 0.00
CA VAL A 879 -29.11 -10.42 0.16
C VAL A 879 -28.09 -10.71 -0.92
N ASN A 880 -26.84 -11.00 -0.55
CA ASN A 880 -25.80 -11.22 -1.55
C ASN A 880 -25.09 -12.57 -1.43
N GLY A 881 -24.81 -13.16 -2.59
CA GLY A 881 -23.89 -14.29 -2.72
C GLY A 881 -22.44 -13.84 -2.86
N VAL A 882 -21.53 -14.82 -2.85
CA VAL A 882 -20.07 -14.62 -2.68
C VAL A 882 -19.23 -15.04 -3.90
N ALA A 883 -19.90 -15.46 -4.96
CA ALA A 883 -19.40 -15.78 -6.29
C ALA A 883 -20.58 -15.74 -7.27
N THR A 884 -20.30 -15.58 -8.56
CA THR A 884 -21.36 -15.45 -9.58
C THR A 884 -22.22 -16.71 -9.63
N LEU A 885 -21.60 -17.88 -9.81
CA LEU A 885 -22.32 -19.16 -9.87
C LEU A 885 -23.10 -19.44 -8.58
N HIS A 886 -22.51 -19.12 -7.43
CA HIS A 886 -23.17 -19.28 -6.14
C HIS A 886 -24.45 -18.44 -6.06
N THR A 887 -24.37 -17.17 -6.44
CA THR A 887 -25.53 -16.27 -6.44
C THR A 887 -26.64 -16.77 -7.35
N GLU A 888 -26.29 -17.31 -8.52
CA GLU A 888 -27.28 -17.89 -9.44
C GLU A 888 -27.91 -19.18 -8.88
N ILE A 889 -27.15 -20.02 -8.18
CA ILE A 889 -27.72 -21.19 -7.46
C ILE A 889 -28.72 -20.72 -6.40
N LEU A 890 -28.41 -19.68 -5.63
CA LEU A 890 -29.33 -19.14 -4.63
C LEU A 890 -30.64 -18.65 -5.26
N LYS A 891 -30.58 -17.90 -6.37
CA LYS A 891 -31.78 -17.37 -7.04
C LYS A 891 -32.63 -18.46 -7.70
N ASN A 892 -31.98 -19.45 -8.32
CA ASN A 892 -32.66 -20.40 -9.20
C ASN A 892 -33.08 -21.70 -8.51
N SER A 893 -32.48 -22.06 -7.37
CA SER A 893 -32.84 -23.26 -6.59
C SER A 893 -33.03 -22.95 -5.10
N GLU A 894 -31.94 -22.69 -4.37
CA GLU A 894 -31.90 -22.81 -2.90
C GLU A 894 -32.77 -21.78 -2.17
N LEU A 895 -32.80 -20.54 -2.67
CA LEU A 895 -33.58 -19.42 -2.12
C LEU A 895 -34.60 -18.88 -3.14
N LYS A 896 -34.99 -19.71 -4.12
CA LYS A 896 -35.90 -19.32 -5.20
C LYS A 896 -37.22 -18.74 -4.69
N ALA A 897 -37.81 -19.36 -3.66
CA ALA A 897 -39.07 -18.90 -3.07
C ALA A 897 -38.98 -17.47 -2.50
N PHE A 898 -37.80 -17.06 -2.01
CA PHE A 898 -37.55 -15.69 -1.58
C PHE A 898 -37.25 -14.76 -2.76
N TYR A 899 -36.53 -15.23 -3.77
CA TYR A 899 -36.24 -14.46 -4.97
C TYR A 899 -37.50 -14.09 -5.77
N GLU A 900 -38.50 -14.97 -5.80
CA GLU A 900 -39.82 -14.69 -6.40
C GLU A 900 -40.58 -13.54 -5.69
N ILE A 901 -40.26 -13.28 -4.42
CA ILE A 901 -40.89 -12.25 -3.59
C ILE A 901 -40.07 -10.95 -3.57
N TYR A 902 -38.73 -11.07 -3.49
CA TYR A 902 -37.81 -9.94 -3.33
C TYR A 902 -36.69 -9.97 -4.38
N PRO A 903 -37.00 -9.98 -5.69
CA PRO A 903 -35.98 -10.09 -6.73
C PRO A 903 -34.93 -8.97 -6.64
N GLU A 904 -35.32 -7.77 -6.18
CA GLU A 904 -34.48 -6.58 -6.07
C GLU A 904 -33.40 -6.69 -4.98
N LYS A 905 -33.60 -7.55 -3.97
CA LYS A 905 -32.64 -7.69 -2.87
C LYS A 905 -31.41 -8.50 -3.27
N PHE A 906 -31.57 -9.43 -4.22
CA PHE A 906 -30.55 -10.45 -4.52
C PHE A 906 -29.46 -9.92 -5.45
N ASN A 907 -28.22 -9.87 -4.96
CA ASN A 907 -27.06 -9.42 -5.74
C ASN A 907 -25.82 -10.32 -5.53
N ASN A 908 -24.75 -10.08 -6.30
CA ASN A 908 -23.49 -10.79 -6.16
C ASN A 908 -22.40 -9.85 -5.65
N LYS A 909 -21.55 -10.35 -4.75
CA LYS A 909 -20.28 -9.72 -4.35
C LYS A 909 -19.21 -10.78 -4.30
N THR A 910 -18.57 -11.06 -5.44
CA THR A 910 -17.49 -12.06 -5.49
C THR A 910 -16.41 -11.70 -4.49
N ASN A 911 -16.04 -12.67 -3.65
CA ASN A 911 -15.03 -12.52 -2.61
C ASN A 911 -13.69 -11.98 -3.14
N GLY A 912 -12.86 -11.49 -2.22
CA GLY A 912 -11.51 -11.04 -2.50
C GLY A 912 -10.59 -11.20 -1.29
N ILE A 913 -9.30 -10.96 -1.53
CA ILE A 913 -8.22 -11.05 -0.55
C ILE A 913 -7.41 -9.75 -0.50
N THR A 914 -6.88 -9.40 0.66
CA THR A 914 -6.01 -8.22 0.78
C THR A 914 -4.63 -8.50 0.19
N PHE A 915 -4.17 -7.67 -0.74
CA PHE A 915 -2.86 -7.84 -1.38
C PHE A 915 -1.72 -7.42 -0.45
N ARG A 916 -1.98 -6.62 0.59
CA ARG A 916 -0.96 -6.24 1.58
C ARG A 916 -0.42 -7.48 2.30
N ARG A 917 -1.31 -8.36 2.77
CA ARG A 917 -0.88 -9.61 3.41
C ARG A 917 -0.44 -10.67 2.41
N TRP A 918 -1.26 -10.92 1.38
CA TRP A 918 -1.12 -12.09 0.51
C TRP A 918 -0.21 -11.88 -0.71
N LEU A 919 0.42 -10.71 -0.84
CA LEU A 919 1.48 -10.43 -1.81
C LEU A 919 2.61 -9.62 -1.16
N GLU A 920 2.33 -8.39 -0.71
CA GLU A 920 3.39 -7.47 -0.22
C GLU A 920 4.17 -8.04 0.97
N PHE A 921 3.48 -8.70 1.89
CA PHE A 921 4.12 -9.38 3.02
C PHE A 921 4.56 -10.80 2.67
N SER A 922 3.63 -11.66 2.24
CA SER A 922 3.92 -13.08 2.09
C SER A 922 4.92 -13.39 0.98
N ASN A 923 5.04 -12.53 -0.03
CA ASN A 923 5.91 -12.75 -1.19
C ASN A 923 6.59 -11.45 -1.64
N GLN A 924 7.43 -10.90 -0.74
CA GLN A 924 8.16 -9.65 -0.93
C GLN A 924 8.97 -9.62 -2.24
N GLU A 925 9.61 -10.74 -2.60
CA GLU A 925 10.40 -10.85 -3.83
C GLU A 925 9.53 -10.72 -5.09
N LEU A 926 8.36 -11.35 -5.11
CA LEU A 926 7.41 -11.19 -6.21
C LEU A 926 6.85 -9.77 -6.25
N ALA A 927 6.48 -9.20 -5.11
CA ALA A 927 5.97 -7.82 -5.03
C ALA A 927 7.01 -6.82 -5.57
N ALA A 928 8.28 -6.94 -5.16
CA ALA A 928 9.37 -6.12 -5.68
C ALA A 928 9.56 -6.29 -7.19
N TYR A 929 9.44 -7.52 -7.70
CA TYR A 929 9.59 -7.79 -9.12
C TYR A 929 8.42 -7.25 -9.96
N ILE A 930 7.18 -7.33 -9.46
CA ILE A 930 6.02 -6.70 -10.09
C ILE A 930 6.24 -5.19 -10.18
N LYS A 931 6.67 -4.53 -9.09
CA LYS A 931 7.00 -3.09 -9.08
C LYS A 931 8.07 -2.74 -10.11
N GLN A 932 9.09 -3.59 -10.26
CA GLN A 932 10.14 -3.40 -11.26
C GLN A 932 9.60 -3.46 -12.71
N LEU A 933 8.61 -4.31 -12.99
CA LEU A 933 8.08 -4.50 -14.34
C LEU A 933 7.01 -3.47 -14.72
N ILE A 934 6.10 -3.14 -13.80
CA ILE A 934 4.88 -2.38 -14.12
C ILE A 934 4.63 -1.16 -13.21
N GLY A 935 5.54 -0.88 -12.27
CA GLY A 935 5.38 0.15 -11.24
C GLY A 935 4.54 -0.32 -10.04
N ASP A 936 4.33 0.57 -9.07
CA ASP A 936 3.62 0.30 -7.81
C ASP A 936 2.12 0.69 -7.84
N GLY A 937 1.62 1.15 -8.99
CA GLY A 937 0.21 1.53 -9.17
C GLY A 937 -0.79 0.42 -8.83
N TYR A 938 -0.39 -0.85 -8.87
CA TYR A 938 -1.26 -1.98 -8.51
C TYR A 938 -1.66 -2.01 -7.03
N LEU A 939 -0.93 -1.29 -6.16
CA LEU A 939 -1.25 -1.18 -4.74
C LEU A 939 -2.50 -0.32 -4.49
N HIS A 940 -2.81 0.59 -5.41
CA HIS A 940 -4.02 1.41 -5.40
C HIS A 940 -5.10 0.82 -6.30
N ASP A 941 -4.71 0.25 -7.44
CA ASP A 941 -5.61 -0.40 -8.37
C ASP A 941 -5.04 -1.75 -8.83
N ALA A 942 -5.48 -2.81 -8.16
CA ALA A 942 -5.04 -4.17 -8.41
C ALA A 942 -5.24 -4.64 -9.87
N THR A 943 -6.14 -4.03 -10.65
CA THR A 943 -6.34 -4.37 -12.07
C THR A 943 -5.13 -4.04 -12.93
N GLN A 944 -4.24 -3.16 -12.47
CA GLN A 944 -2.99 -2.85 -13.18
C GLN A 944 -2.03 -4.04 -13.30
N LEU A 945 -2.22 -5.12 -12.52
CA LEU A 945 -1.51 -6.38 -12.72
C LEU A 945 -1.65 -6.92 -14.16
N GLU A 946 -2.71 -6.55 -14.89
CA GLU A 946 -2.89 -6.96 -16.29
C GLU A 946 -1.75 -6.51 -17.21
N LYS A 947 -1.03 -5.44 -16.85
CA LYS A 947 0.18 -4.99 -17.57
C LYS A 947 1.25 -6.07 -17.65
N LEU A 948 1.26 -7.05 -16.73
CA LEU A 948 2.17 -8.19 -16.77
C LEU A 948 1.97 -9.09 -18.01
N LEU A 949 0.80 -9.05 -18.66
CA LEU A 949 0.55 -9.79 -19.90
C LEU A 949 1.48 -9.38 -21.05
N ALA A 950 2.03 -8.17 -21.03
CA ALA A 950 3.04 -7.73 -21.99
C ALA A 950 4.34 -8.55 -21.91
N PHE A 951 4.57 -9.24 -20.79
CA PHE A 951 5.76 -10.05 -20.52
C PHE A 951 5.51 -11.55 -20.61
N LYS A 952 4.32 -11.99 -21.03
CA LYS A 952 3.95 -13.41 -21.07
C LYS A 952 4.88 -14.26 -21.95
N ASP A 953 5.51 -13.67 -22.97
CA ASP A 953 6.44 -14.33 -23.90
C ASP A 953 7.92 -14.05 -23.56
N ASP A 954 8.20 -13.29 -22.50
CA ASP A 954 9.56 -12.92 -22.11
C ASP A 954 10.23 -14.00 -21.25
N LYS A 955 11.14 -14.75 -21.87
CA LYS A 955 11.91 -15.82 -21.22
C LYS A 955 12.70 -15.37 -20.01
N LYS A 956 13.14 -14.11 -19.95
CA LYS A 956 13.86 -13.60 -18.76
C LYS A 956 12.90 -13.45 -17.58
N VAL A 957 11.66 -13.07 -17.86
CA VAL A 957 10.61 -12.99 -16.84
C VAL A 957 10.22 -14.39 -16.37
N HIS A 958 10.09 -15.36 -17.29
CA HIS A 958 9.87 -16.77 -16.92
C HIS A 958 10.94 -17.30 -15.98
N GLN A 959 12.21 -17.12 -16.34
CA GLN A 959 13.33 -17.54 -15.50
C GLN A 959 13.27 -16.86 -14.12
N LYS A 960 13.00 -15.56 -14.08
CA LYS A 960 12.96 -14.82 -12.81
C LYS A 960 11.80 -15.26 -11.92
N LEU A 961 10.64 -15.58 -12.47
CA LEU A 961 9.51 -16.12 -11.72
C LEU A 961 9.82 -17.51 -11.13
N ALA A 962 10.47 -18.37 -11.92
CA ALA A 962 10.93 -19.68 -11.44
C ALA A 962 11.96 -19.55 -10.31
N GLU A 963 12.91 -18.60 -10.43
CA GLU A 963 13.86 -18.27 -9.36
C GLU A 963 13.15 -17.80 -8.09
N ILE A 964 12.21 -16.85 -8.20
CA ILE A 964 11.43 -16.35 -7.05
C ILE A 964 10.66 -17.50 -6.38
N LYS A 965 10.00 -18.36 -7.17
CA LYS A 965 9.30 -19.54 -6.67
C LYS A 965 10.25 -20.45 -5.89
N PHE A 966 11.44 -20.72 -6.43
CA PHE A 966 12.46 -21.54 -5.77
C PHE A 966 12.94 -20.92 -4.44
N TRP A 967 13.19 -19.61 -4.39
CA TRP A 967 13.53 -18.92 -3.14
C TRP A 967 12.41 -19.02 -2.09
N ASN A 968 11.16 -18.93 -2.52
CA ASN A 968 10.02 -19.15 -1.63
C ASN A 968 9.96 -20.59 -1.11
N LYS A 969 10.31 -21.58 -1.94
CA LYS A 969 10.44 -22.99 -1.48
C LYS A 969 11.54 -23.15 -0.43
N LEU A 970 12.67 -22.47 -0.59
CA LEU A 970 13.74 -22.45 0.41
C LEU A 970 13.29 -21.78 1.72
N ALA A 971 12.58 -20.65 1.64
CA ALA A 971 12.02 -20.00 2.82
C ALA A 971 11.01 -20.92 3.55
N LEU A 972 10.16 -21.62 2.79
CA LEU A 972 9.24 -22.62 3.33
C LEU A 972 9.99 -23.79 3.98
N LYS A 973 11.05 -24.30 3.34
CA LYS A 973 11.89 -25.38 3.87
C LYS A 973 12.47 -25.01 5.23
N THR A 974 13.06 -23.83 5.36
CA THR A 974 13.59 -23.32 6.62
C THR A 974 12.49 -23.25 7.69
N TYR A 975 11.36 -22.63 7.35
CA TYR A 975 10.24 -22.50 8.27
C TYR A 975 9.70 -23.86 8.76
N LEU A 976 9.48 -24.80 7.83
CA LEU A 976 8.95 -26.13 8.15
C LEU A 976 9.93 -26.96 8.97
N LYS A 977 11.23 -26.85 8.72
CA LYS A 977 12.25 -27.51 9.52
C LYS A 977 12.28 -26.98 10.95
N GLU A 978 12.33 -25.66 11.11
CA GLU A 978 12.45 -24.99 12.41
C GLU A 978 11.19 -25.12 13.27
N ASN A 979 10.01 -24.99 12.65
CA ASN A 979 8.74 -24.88 13.40
C ASN A 979 7.91 -26.16 13.41
N LYS A 980 8.17 -27.08 12.46
CA LYS A 980 7.34 -28.28 12.25
C LYS A 980 8.16 -29.58 12.19
N GLY A 981 9.48 -29.51 12.20
CA GLY A 981 10.36 -30.69 12.07
C GLY A 981 10.22 -31.42 10.73
N ILE A 982 9.75 -30.73 9.69
CA ILE A 982 9.55 -31.30 8.35
C ILE A 982 10.74 -30.91 7.46
N GLU A 983 11.45 -31.91 6.94
CA GLU A 983 12.49 -31.72 5.93
C GLU A 983 11.85 -31.69 4.54
N LEU A 984 11.71 -30.48 3.98
CA LEU A 984 11.19 -30.27 2.64
C LEU A 984 12.31 -30.34 1.59
N ASP A 985 12.02 -30.93 0.42
CA ASP A 985 12.88 -30.89 -0.75
C ASP A 985 12.44 -29.76 -1.71
N GLU A 986 13.22 -28.69 -1.75
CA GLU A 986 13.02 -27.49 -2.56
C GLU A 986 13.08 -27.76 -4.07
N ASN A 987 13.68 -28.88 -4.50
CA ASN A 987 13.82 -29.24 -5.92
C ASN A 987 12.62 -30.04 -6.46
N SER A 988 11.60 -30.28 -5.63
CA SER A 988 10.37 -30.98 -5.99
C SER A 988 9.28 -30.04 -6.50
N ILE A 989 8.28 -30.63 -7.18
CA ILE A 989 6.99 -29.97 -7.42
C ILE A 989 6.24 -29.94 -6.08
N ILE A 990 5.87 -28.76 -5.62
CA ILE A 990 5.08 -28.57 -4.39
C ILE A 990 3.61 -28.46 -4.75
N ASP A 991 2.87 -29.48 -4.34
CA ASP A 991 1.44 -29.66 -4.55
C ASP A 991 0.71 -29.50 -3.22
N THR A 992 -0.13 -28.47 -3.10
CA THR A 992 -0.62 -28.01 -1.79
C THR A 992 -2.15 -27.98 -1.73
N GLN A 993 -2.71 -28.70 -0.75
CA GLN A 993 -4.12 -28.67 -0.36
C GLN A 993 -4.31 -28.16 1.08
N ILE A 994 -4.50 -26.84 1.23
CA ILE A 994 -4.63 -26.18 2.54
C ILE A 994 -6.05 -25.65 2.81
N LYS A 995 -6.90 -26.48 3.39
CA LYS A 995 -8.29 -26.14 3.76
C LYS A 995 -8.73 -26.98 4.97
N ARG A 996 -9.79 -26.55 5.66
CA ARG A 996 -10.46 -27.37 6.70
C ARG A 996 -10.72 -28.80 6.19
N PHE A 997 -10.63 -29.79 7.07
CA PHE A 997 -10.96 -31.17 6.72
C PHE A 997 -12.48 -31.35 6.72
N HIS A 998 -13.01 -31.70 5.56
CA HIS A 998 -14.42 -32.03 5.37
C HIS A 998 -14.53 -32.93 4.12
N GLU A 999 -15.38 -33.95 4.16
CA GLU A 999 -15.52 -34.90 3.05
C GLU A 999 -15.77 -34.22 1.68
N TYR A 1000 -16.59 -33.17 1.60
CA TYR A 1000 -16.83 -32.45 0.33
C TYR A 1000 -15.60 -31.70 -0.23
N LYS A 1001 -14.59 -31.40 0.60
CA LYS A 1001 -13.32 -30.79 0.16
C LYS A 1001 -12.33 -31.81 -0.40
N ARG A 1002 -12.65 -33.10 -0.24
CA ARG A 1002 -12.04 -34.24 -0.92
C ARG A 1002 -10.53 -34.39 -0.72
N GLN A 1003 -10.00 -34.05 0.47
CA GLN A 1003 -8.63 -34.43 0.83
C GLN A 1003 -8.41 -35.95 0.71
N GLN A 1004 -9.45 -36.76 0.93
CA GLN A 1004 -9.42 -38.20 0.73
C GLN A 1004 -9.27 -38.61 -0.75
N MET A 1005 -9.78 -37.82 -1.72
CA MET A 1005 -9.54 -38.07 -3.14
C MET A 1005 -8.06 -37.83 -3.49
N ASN A 1006 -7.46 -36.77 -2.93
CA ASN A 1006 -6.03 -36.52 -3.07
C ASN A 1006 -5.19 -37.62 -2.39
N ALA A 1007 -5.59 -38.11 -1.22
CA ALA A 1007 -4.95 -39.25 -0.57
C ALA A 1007 -5.03 -40.54 -1.40
N LEU A 1008 -6.16 -40.80 -2.08
CA LEU A 1008 -6.27 -41.93 -3.02
C LEU A 1008 -5.33 -41.78 -4.23
N TYR A 1009 -5.14 -40.55 -4.73
CA TYR A 1009 -4.13 -40.31 -5.77
C TYR A 1009 -2.71 -40.54 -5.25
N VAL A 1010 -2.40 -40.11 -4.03
CA VAL A 1010 -1.11 -40.38 -3.38
C VAL A 1010 -0.84 -41.89 -3.31
N ILE A 1011 -1.84 -42.69 -2.92
CA ILE A 1011 -1.77 -44.16 -2.95
C ILE A 1011 -1.55 -44.66 -4.38
N HIS A 1012 -2.30 -44.14 -5.36
CA HIS A 1012 -2.12 -44.50 -6.76
C HIS A 1012 -0.69 -44.25 -7.23
N LYS A 1013 -0.13 -43.06 -6.98
CA LYS A 1013 1.22 -42.68 -7.36
C LYS A 1013 2.28 -43.51 -6.65
N TYR A 1014 2.12 -43.75 -5.34
CA TYR A 1014 2.97 -44.68 -4.58
C TYR A 1014 3.04 -46.04 -5.26
N LEU A 1015 1.89 -46.63 -5.62
CA LEU A 1015 1.84 -47.94 -6.24
C LEU A 1015 2.38 -47.97 -7.68
N GLU A 1016 2.25 -46.88 -8.45
CA GLU A 1016 2.90 -46.77 -9.77
C GLU A 1016 4.44 -46.73 -9.62
N ILE A 1017 4.97 -45.99 -8.64
CA ILE A 1017 6.42 -45.95 -8.34
C ILE A 1017 6.92 -47.34 -7.95
N LYS A 1018 6.22 -48.03 -7.04
CA LYS A 1018 6.57 -49.42 -6.66
C LYS A 1018 6.47 -50.39 -7.84
N ALA A 1019 5.66 -50.09 -8.85
CA ALA A 1019 5.57 -50.85 -10.09
C ALA A 1019 6.61 -50.44 -11.15
N GLY A 1020 7.53 -49.53 -10.84
CA GLY A 1020 8.62 -49.08 -11.71
C GLY A 1020 8.26 -47.92 -12.66
N LYS A 1021 7.07 -47.32 -12.52
CA LYS A 1021 6.68 -46.12 -13.27
C LYS A 1021 7.03 -44.87 -12.46
N LEU A 1022 8.24 -44.40 -12.67
CA LEU A 1022 8.84 -43.32 -11.90
C LEU A 1022 8.42 -41.94 -12.46
N PRO A 1023 8.15 -40.94 -11.61
CA PRO A 1023 7.90 -39.58 -12.07
C PRO A 1023 9.19 -38.93 -12.60
N LYS A 1024 9.05 -38.01 -13.55
CA LYS A 1024 10.20 -37.26 -14.12
C LYS A 1024 10.83 -36.31 -13.10
N ARG A 1025 10.00 -35.63 -12.31
CA ARG A 1025 10.40 -34.81 -11.17
C ARG A 1025 9.83 -35.38 -9.88
N LYS A 1026 10.56 -35.19 -8.79
CA LYS A 1026 10.06 -35.47 -7.45
C LYS A 1026 8.82 -34.62 -7.14
N ILE A 1027 7.86 -35.20 -6.44
CA ILE A 1027 6.59 -34.55 -6.05
C ILE A 1027 6.54 -34.48 -4.52
N THR A 1028 6.17 -33.33 -3.97
CA THR A 1028 5.87 -33.18 -2.54
C THR A 1028 4.44 -32.71 -2.37
N VAL A 1029 3.60 -33.59 -1.83
CA VAL A 1029 2.19 -33.29 -1.54
C VAL A 1029 2.06 -32.78 -0.11
N ILE A 1030 1.54 -31.57 0.06
CA ILE A 1030 1.38 -30.90 1.35
C ILE A 1030 -0.10 -30.66 1.65
N PHE A 1031 -0.54 -31.20 2.79
CA PHE A 1031 -1.84 -30.91 3.36
C PHE A 1031 -1.72 -29.94 4.53
N GLY A 1032 -2.78 -29.18 4.79
CA GLY A 1032 -2.91 -28.39 6.01
C GLY A 1032 -4.36 -28.04 6.30
N GLY A 1033 -4.80 -28.24 7.53
CA GLY A 1033 -6.16 -27.95 7.94
C GLY A 1033 -6.53 -28.63 9.25
N LYS A 1034 -7.66 -28.20 9.82
CA LYS A 1034 -8.23 -28.76 11.05
C LYS A 1034 -9.52 -29.53 10.74
N ALA A 1035 -9.76 -30.65 11.43
CA ALA A 1035 -11.05 -31.32 11.46
C ALA A 1035 -11.81 -30.92 12.73
N ALA A 1036 -13.13 -30.73 12.65
CA ALA A 1036 -13.94 -30.52 13.85
C ALA A 1036 -13.82 -31.73 14.80
N PRO A 1037 -13.77 -31.55 16.13
CA PRO A 1037 -13.60 -32.64 17.09
C PRO A 1037 -14.68 -33.73 17.00
N ALA A 1038 -15.92 -33.35 16.65
CA ALA A 1038 -17.04 -34.27 16.47
C ALA A 1038 -17.07 -34.96 15.09
N TYR A 1039 -16.28 -34.49 14.12
CA TYR A 1039 -16.32 -35.02 12.75
C TYR A 1039 -15.38 -36.21 12.58
N VAL A 1040 -15.90 -37.40 12.92
CA VAL A 1040 -15.14 -38.65 12.95
C VAL A 1040 -14.49 -39.00 11.61
N ILE A 1041 -15.22 -38.97 10.49
CA ILE A 1041 -14.66 -39.31 9.17
C ILE A 1041 -13.56 -38.32 8.75
N ALA A 1042 -13.72 -37.02 9.00
CA ALA A 1042 -12.68 -36.03 8.74
C ALA A 1042 -11.38 -36.31 9.53
N GLN A 1043 -11.49 -36.80 10.77
CA GLN A 1043 -10.33 -37.24 11.55
C GLN A 1043 -9.72 -38.55 11.01
N ASP A 1044 -10.54 -39.46 10.48
CA ASP A 1044 -10.04 -40.68 9.86
C ASP A 1044 -9.28 -40.38 8.54
N ILE A 1045 -9.68 -39.34 7.81
CA ILE A 1045 -8.96 -38.84 6.63
C ILE A 1045 -7.60 -38.25 7.04
N ILE A 1046 -7.55 -37.44 8.10
CA ILE A 1046 -6.28 -36.96 8.69
C ILE A 1046 -5.39 -38.15 9.05
N HIS A 1047 -5.96 -39.15 9.71
CA HIS A 1047 -5.24 -40.34 10.14
C HIS A 1047 -4.65 -41.12 8.95
N LEU A 1048 -5.42 -41.30 7.88
CA LEU A 1048 -4.95 -41.90 6.64
C LEU A 1048 -3.75 -41.12 6.07
N ILE A 1049 -3.84 -39.80 5.94
CA ILE A 1049 -2.77 -38.97 5.38
C ILE A 1049 -1.51 -39.03 6.24
N LEU A 1050 -1.63 -39.03 7.56
CA LEU A 1050 -0.48 -39.18 8.47
C LEU A 1050 0.19 -40.55 8.29
N CYS A 1051 -0.58 -41.64 8.24
CA CYS A 1051 -0.02 -42.98 7.98
C CYS A 1051 0.65 -43.07 6.61
N LEU A 1052 0.07 -42.45 5.57
CA LEU A 1052 0.67 -42.39 4.23
C LEU A 1052 1.96 -41.58 4.24
N SER A 1053 2.01 -40.46 4.96
CA SER A 1053 3.22 -39.64 5.10
C SER A 1053 4.35 -40.42 5.76
N GLU A 1054 4.05 -41.16 6.82
CA GLU A 1054 5.04 -42.00 7.51
C GLU A 1054 5.52 -43.14 6.62
N LEU A 1055 4.63 -43.83 5.90
CA LEU A 1055 4.99 -44.89 4.96
C LEU A 1055 5.88 -44.37 3.84
N ILE A 1056 5.44 -43.31 3.15
CA ILE A 1056 6.06 -42.83 1.91
C ILE A 1056 7.42 -42.19 2.19
N ASN A 1057 7.52 -41.36 3.23
CA ASN A 1057 8.76 -40.65 3.52
C ASN A 1057 9.87 -41.58 4.05
N ASN A 1058 9.51 -42.74 4.60
CA ASN A 1058 10.44 -43.74 5.11
C ASN A 1058 10.67 -44.94 4.16
N ASP A 1059 9.97 -45.03 3.02
CA ASP A 1059 10.22 -46.06 2.00
C ASP A 1059 11.38 -45.60 1.10
N PRO A 1060 12.56 -46.25 1.17
CA PRO A 1060 13.75 -45.82 0.42
C PRO A 1060 13.59 -45.98 -1.11
N ASP A 1061 12.65 -46.80 -1.57
CA ASP A 1061 12.36 -46.93 -3.00
C ASP A 1061 11.51 -45.76 -3.52
N VAL A 1062 10.88 -44.99 -2.64
CA VAL A 1062 9.85 -44.00 -3.01
C VAL A 1062 10.19 -42.59 -2.58
N ASN A 1063 10.81 -42.37 -1.43
CA ASN A 1063 10.99 -41.04 -0.84
C ASN A 1063 11.82 -40.07 -1.71
N HIS A 1064 12.62 -40.60 -2.65
CA HIS A 1064 13.36 -39.82 -3.65
C HIS A 1064 12.46 -39.30 -4.79
N TYR A 1065 11.25 -39.82 -4.94
CA TYR A 1065 10.28 -39.50 -5.99
C TYR A 1065 8.99 -38.86 -5.46
N LEU A 1066 8.56 -39.22 -4.25
CA LEU A 1066 7.34 -38.73 -3.64
C LEU A 1066 7.54 -38.47 -2.14
N ASN A 1067 7.17 -37.28 -1.68
CA ASN A 1067 6.99 -36.97 -0.27
C ASN A 1067 5.54 -36.54 0.00
N VAL A 1068 5.07 -36.81 1.22
CA VAL A 1068 3.76 -36.39 1.70
C VAL A 1068 3.90 -35.79 3.08
N HIS A 1069 3.29 -34.64 3.32
CA HIS A 1069 3.31 -33.98 4.61
C HIS A 1069 1.93 -33.45 4.98
N LEU A 1070 1.57 -33.53 6.25
CA LEU A 1070 0.43 -32.81 6.83
C LEU A 1070 0.97 -31.82 7.86
N VAL A 1071 0.89 -30.53 7.55
CA VAL A 1071 1.43 -29.48 8.42
C VAL A 1071 0.54 -29.30 9.65
N GLU A 1072 1.13 -29.49 10.83
CA GLU A 1072 0.44 -29.37 12.10
C GLU A 1072 -0.01 -27.92 12.39
N ASN A 1073 -1.25 -27.78 12.85
CA ASN A 1073 -1.87 -26.53 13.29
C ASN A 1073 -1.82 -25.44 12.22
N TYR A 1074 -2.33 -25.78 11.03
CA TYR A 1074 -2.55 -24.81 9.96
C TYR A 1074 -3.30 -23.56 10.46
N ASN A 1075 -2.76 -22.39 10.13
CA ASN A 1075 -3.23 -21.06 10.51
C ASN A 1075 -2.79 -20.03 9.45
N VAL A 1076 -2.94 -18.72 9.72
CA VAL A 1076 -2.58 -17.67 8.76
C VAL A 1076 -1.07 -17.64 8.52
N SER A 1077 -0.25 -17.67 9.57
CA SER A 1077 1.22 -17.63 9.42
C SER A 1077 1.78 -18.82 8.63
N VAL A 1078 1.23 -20.02 8.82
CA VAL A 1078 1.59 -21.19 8.01
C VAL A 1078 1.19 -20.99 6.55
N ALA A 1079 0.00 -20.42 6.30
CA ALA A 1079 -0.46 -20.13 4.94
C ALA A 1079 0.43 -19.10 4.22
N GLU A 1080 0.90 -18.07 4.92
CA GLU A 1080 1.82 -17.05 4.40
C GLU A 1080 3.16 -17.63 3.94
N LYS A 1081 3.54 -18.82 4.42
CA LYS A 1081 4.74 -19.55 3.96
C LYS A 1081 4.42 -20.56 2.86
N LEU A 1082 3.32 -21.31 2.98
CA LEU A 1082 2.93 -22.35 2.01
C LEU A 1082 2.52 -21.79 0.65
N ILE A 1083 1.73 -20.71 0.64
CA ILE A 1083 1.12 -20.18 -0.59
C ILE A 1083 2.18 -19.67 -1.59
N PRO A 1084 3.16 -18.83 -1.20
CA PRO A 1084 4.18 -18.33 -2.11
C PRO A 1084 5.06 -19.43 -2.73
N ALA A 1085 5.25 -20.55 -2.01
CA ALA A 1085 6.13 -21.66 -2.38
C ALA A 1085 5.45 -22.75 -3.22
N THR A 1086 4.13 -22.68 -3.42
CA THR A 1086 3.36 -23.74 -4.09
C THR A 1086 3.41 -23.61 -5.60
N ASP A 1087 3.49 -24.76 -6.29
CA ASP A 1087 3.36 -24.86 -7.75
C ASP A 1087 1.92 -25.24 -8.14
N ILE A 1088 1.35 -26.25 -7.49
CA ILE A 1088 0.01 -26.77 -7.76
C ILE A 1088 -0.94 -26.45 -6.61
N SER A 1089 -2.02 -25.74 -6.92
CA SER A 1089 -3.08 -25.40 -5.97
C SER A 1089 -4.26 -26.36 -6.08
N GLU A 1090 -4.46 -27.20 -5.06
CA GLU A 1090 -5.54 -28.20 -5.04
C GLU A 1090 -6.89 -27.59 -4.62
N GLN A 1091 -7.79 -27.44 -5.58
CA GLN A 1091 -9.12 -26.82 -5.42
C GLN A 1091 -10.23 -27.81 -5.83
N ILE A 1092 -10.17 -29.00 -5.24
CA ILE A 1092 -10.88 -30.19 -5.70
C ILE A 1092 -12.19 -30.48 -4.96
N SER A 1093 -12.89 -29.46 -4.46
CA SER A 1093 -14.18 -29.70 -3.79
C SER A 1093 -15.19 -30.32 -4.75
N LEU A 1094 -16.16 -31.10 -4.27
CA LEU A 1094 -17.23 -31.61 -5.12
C LEU A 1094 -17.98 -30.41 -5.75
N ALA A 1095 -18.24 -30.46 -7.06
CA ALA A 1095 -19.02 -29.40 -7.72
C ALA A 1095 -20.38 -29.23 -7.03
N SER A 1096 -20.90 -28.00 -6.92
CA SER A 1096 -22.08 -27.59 -6.14
C SER A 1096 -21.89 -27.44 -4.62
N LYS A 1097 -20.65 -27.45 -4.09
CA LYS A 1097 -20.42 -27.44 -2.63
C LYS A 1097 -19.48 -26.34 -2.13
N GLU A 1098 -18.65 -25.76 -2.99
CA GLU A 1098 -17.82 -24.60 -2.64
C GLU A 1098 -18.50 -23.31 -3.11
N ALA A 1099 -18.95 -22.47 -2.16
CA ALA A 1099 -19.64 -21.22 -2.50
C ALA A 1099 -18.72 -20.22 -3.23
N SER A 1100 -17.42 -20.24 -2.95
CA SER A 1100 -16.43 -19.34 -3.54
C SER A 1100 -15.03 -19.92 -3.31
N GLY A 1101 -14.46 -19.70 -2.13
CA GLY A 1101 -13.09 -20.04 -1.80
C GLY A 1101 -12.16 -18.84 -1.99
N THR A 1102 -11.34 -18.54 -0.98
CA THR A 1102 -10.33 -17.47 -1.05
C THR A 1102 -8.90 -18.01 -1.06
N GLY A 1103 -8.71 -19.31 -0.80
CA GLY A 1103 -7.40 -19.96 -0.90
C GLY A 1103 -6.88 -20.00 -2.34
N ASN A 1104 -7.74 -20.37 -3.28
CA ASN A 1104 -7.48 -20.36 -4.72
C ASN A 1104 -7.02 -18.98 -5.23
N MET A 1105 -7.69 -17.90 -4.79
CA MET A 1105 -7.31 -16.52 -5.15
C MET A 1105 -5.88 -16.17 -4.70
N LYS A 1106 -5.48 -16.62 -3.50
CA LYS A 1106 -4.12 -16.38 -2.97
C LYS A 1106 -3.07 -17.14 -3.75
N PHE A 1107 -3.37 -18.38 -4.12
CA PHE A 1107 -2.50 -19.20 -4.95
C PHE A 1107 -2.34 -18.63 -6.36
N MET A 1108 -3.44 -18.21 -6.99
CA MET A 1108 -3.43 -17.54 -8.29
C MET A 1108 -2.52 -16.30 -8.27
N LEU A 1109 -2.67 -15.43 -7.27
CA LEU A 1109 -1.85 -14.22 -7.09
C LEU A 1109 -0.36 -14.52 -6.90
N ASN A 1110 -0.04 -15.65 -6.26
CA ASN A 1110 1.34 -16.07 -5.98
C ASN A 1110 1.93 -17.00 -7.04
N GLY A 1111 1.28 -17.12 -8.19
CA GLY A 1111 1.79 -17.88 -9.33
C GLY A 1111 1.80 -19.39 -9.13
N ALA A 1112 0.77 -19.94 -8.48
CA ALA A 1112 0.49 -21.37 -8.48
C ALA A 1112 -0.63 -21.68 -9.48
N LEU A 1113 -0.47 -22.75 -10.27
CA LEU A 1113 -1.51 -23.19 -11.21
C LEU A 1113 -2.56 -24.00 -10.48
N THR A 1114 -3.83 -23.74 -10.78
CA THR A 1114 -4.95 -24.41 -10.11
C THR A 1114 -5.27 -25.75 -10.77
N LEU A 1115 -5.37 -26.79 -9.95
CA LEU A 1115 -5.98 -28.08 -10.29
C LEU A 1115 -7.29 -28.18 -9.51
N GLY A 1116 -8.44 -28.20 -10.21
CA GLY A 1116 -9.72 -28.08 -9.51
C GLY A 1116 -10.95 -28.44 -10.33
N THR A 1117 -12.08 -28.48 -9.64
CA THR A 1117 -13.41 -28.60 -10.26
C THR A 1117 -13.92 -27.24 -10.73
N MET A 1118 -14.87 -27.23 -11.67
CA MET A 1118 -15.62 -26.04 -12.06
C MET A 1118 -16.68 -25.70 -11.02
N ASP A 1119 -16.24 -25.22 -9.86
CA ASP A 1119 -17.06 -24.87 -8.70
C ASP A 1119 -16.50 -23.65 -7.95
N GLY A 1120 -17.38 -22.92 -7.26
CA GLY A 1120 -17.01 -21.70 -6.54
C GLY A 1120 -16.21 -20.72 -7.41
N ALA A 1121 -15.20 -20.09 -6.82
CA ALA A 1121 -14.36 -19.10 -7.49
C ALA A 1121 -13.39 -19.69 -8.53
N ASN A 1122 -13.32 -21.02 -8.67
CA ASN A 1122 -12.54 -21.61 -9.77
C ASN A 1122 -13.16 -21.29 -11.14
N VAL A 1123 -14.47 -21.06 -11.19
CA VAL A 1123 -15.17 -20.64 -12.42
C VAL A 1123 -14.67 -19.27 -12.86
N GLU A 1124 -14.68 -18.27 -11.96
CA GLU A 1124 -14.14 -16.95 -12.26
C GLU A 1124 -12.63 -16.99 -12.57
N ILE A 1125 -11.84 -17.84 -11.88
CA ILE A 1125 -10.41 -18.00 -12.19
C ILE A 1125 -10.23 -18.55 -13.61
N ALA A 1126 -11.00 -19.57 -13.99
CA ALA A 1126 -10.92 -20.19 -15.33
C ALA A 1126 -11.32 -19.20 -16.44
N GLU A 1127 -12.34 -18.37 -16.19
CA GLU A 1127 -12.78 -17.32 -17.11
C GLU A 1127 -11.70 -16.24 -17.29
N LEU A 1128 -11.14 -15.75 -16.18
CA LEU A 1128 -10.17 -14.65 -16.19
C LEU A 1128 -8.80 -15.08 -16.71
N ALA A 1129 -8.24 -16.17 -16.18
CA ALA A 1129 -6.93 -16.69 -16.60
C ALA A 1129 -7.00 -17.32 -18.00
N GLY A 1130 -8.16 -17.83 -18.40
CA GLY A 1130 -8.37 -18.59 -19.63
C GLY A 1130 -8.15 -20.09 -19.44
N ALA A 1131 -8.94 -20.90 -20.13
CA ALA A 1131 -9.00 -22.37 -19.95
C ALA A 1131 -7.67 -23.12 -20.15
N LYS A 1132 -6.69 -22.54 -20.85
CA LYS A 1132 -5.36 -23.15 -21.04
C LYS A 1132 -4.43 -22.97 -19.83
N ASN A 1133 -4.77 -22.06 -18.92
CA ASN A 1133 -3.94 -21.62 -17.80
C ASN A 1133 -4.43 -22.16 -16.45
N ILE A 1134 -5.37 -23.12 -16.48
CA ILE A 1134 -5.95 -23.82 -15.34
C ILE A 1134 -6.21 -25.28 -15.73
N TYR A 1135 -6.15 -26.21 -14.78
CA TYR A 1135 -6.43 -27.63 -15.01
C TYR A 1135 -7.76 -28.01 -14.35
N THR A 1136 -8.82 -27.98 -15.14
CA THR A 1136 -10.17 -28.28 -14.67
C THR A 1136 -10.54 -29.74 -14.93
N PHE A 1137 -11.24 -30.39 -14.01
CA PHE A 1137 -11.72 -31.77 -14.18
C PHE A 1137 -13.04 -32.03 -13.45
N GLY A 1138 -13.57 -33.25 -13.63
CA GLY A 1138 -14.72 -33.78 -12.88
C GLY A 1138 -16.06 -33.43 -13.50
N LYS A 1139 -17.14 -33.82 -12.81
CA LYS A 1139 -18.53 -33.51 -13.21
C LYS A 1139 -18.88 -32.05 -12.94
N ASP A 1140 -19.78 -31.51 -13.75
CA ASP A 1140 -20.39 -30.19 -13.56
C ASP A 1140 -21.40 -30.18 -12.40
N SER A 1141 -21.72 -28.98 -11.92
CA SER A 1141 -22.62 -28.76 -10.78
C SER A 1141 -24.02 -29.35 -11.00
N GLU A 1142 -24.60 -29.18 -12.19
CA GLU A 1142 -25.94 -29.66 -12.52
C GLU A 1142 -26.01 -31.19 -12.49
N SER A 1143 -24.99 -31.86 -13.04
CA SER A 1143 -24.85 -33.32 -12.99
C SER A 1143 -24.79 -33.84 -11.56
N ILE A 1144 -24.03 -33.18 -10.67
CA ILE A 1144 -23.93 -33.58 -9.26
C ILE A 1144 -25.25 -33.33 -8.52
N ILE A 1145 -25.88 -32.18 -8.71
CA ILE A 1145 -27.18 -31.87 -8.10
C ILE A 1145 -28.23 -32.91 -8.51
N LYS A 1146 -28.32 -33.23 -9.80
CA LYS A 1146 -29.23 -34.26 -10.32
C LYS A 1146 -28.97 -35.64 -9.72
N LEU A 1147 -27.71 -36.00 -9.47
CA LEU A 1147 -27.37 -37.27 -8.80
C LEU A 1147 -27.85 -37.30 -7.34
N TYR A 1148 -27.79 -36.17 -6.62
CA TYR A 1148 -28.39 -36.05 -5.29
C TYR A 1148 -29.92 -36.16 -5.34
N GLU A 1149 -30.57 -35.41 -6.23
CA GLU A 1149 -32.04 -35.39 -6.38
C GLU A 1149 -32.62 -36.79 -6.70
N THR A 1150 -31.93 -37.53 -7.57
CA THR A 1150 -32.38 -38.86 -8.03
C THR A 1150 -31.88 -40.01 -7.16
N ALA A 1151 -31.06 -39.73 -6.14
CA ALA A 1151 -30.30 -40.74 -5.41
C ALA A 1151 -29.55 -41.72 -6.35
N GLY A 1152 -29.05 -41.21 -7.48
CA GLY A 1152 -28.53 -42.02 -8.59
C GLY A 1152 -27.07 -42.48 -8.43
N TYR A 1153 -26.41 -42.09 -7.35
CA TYR A 1153 -24.99 -42.39 -7.11
C TYR A 1153 -24.80 -43.62 -6.22
N VAL A 1154 -23.96 -44.58 -6.66
CA VAL A 1154 -23.56 -45.77 -5.90
C VAL A 1154 -22.05 -45.95 -6.01
N SER A 1155 -21.31 -45.56 -4.97
CA SER A 1155 -19.83 -45.56 -5.00
C SER A 1155 -19.22 -46.95 -5.24
N LYS A 1156 -19.87 -48.00 -4.71
CA LYS A 1156 -19.46 -49.40 -4.91
C LYS A 1156 -19.37 -49.81 -6.37
N ASP A 1157 -20.16 -49.21 -7.25
CA ASP A 1157 -20.14 -49.52 -8.68
C ASP A 1157 -18.89 -48.94 -9.35
N TYR A 1158 -18.48 -47.73 -8.96
CA TYR A 1158 -17.21 -47.13 -9.40
C TYR A 1158 -16.03 -47.98 -8.94
N TYR A 1159 -16.03 -48.38 -7.67
CA TYR A 1159 -15.03 -49.27 -7.10
C TYR A 1159 -14.93 -50.62 -7.83
N LYS A 1160 -16.06 -51.23 -8.24
CA LYS A 1160 -16.04 -52.53 -8.95
C LYS A 1160 -15.57 -52.40 -10.41
N LYS A 1161 -15.91 -51.29 -11.07
CA LYS A 1161 -15.66 -51.09 -12.50
C LYS A 1161 -14.23 -50.64 -12.77
N ASP A 1162 -13.67 -49.77 -11.93
CA ASP A 1162 -12.33 -49.23 -12.13
C ASP A 1162 -11.27 -49.93 -11.26
N LYS A 1163 -10.25 -50.48 -11.93
CA LYS A 1163 -9.15 -51.24 -11.28
C LYS A 1163 -8.21 -50.35 -10.45
N HIS A 1164 -8.06 -49.08 -10.82
CA HIS A 1164 -7.22 -48.11 -10.12
C HIS A 1164 -7.92 -47.62 -8.85
N ILE A 1165 -9.22 -47.33 -8.91
CA ILE A 1165 -10.06 -47.04 -7.74
C ILE A 1165 -10.00 -48.24 -6.78
N LYS A 1166 -10.28 -49.45 -7.29
CA LYS A 1166 -10.25 -50.67 -6.48
C LYS A 1166 -8.93 -50.83 -5.74
N ARG A 1167 -7.82 -50.73 -6.47
CA ARG A 1167 -6.46 -50.85 -5.93
C ARG A 1167 -6.19 -49.80 -4.85
N ALA A 1168 -6.56 -48.54 -5.08
CA ALA A 1168 -6.29 -47.46 -4.13
C ALA A 1168 -7.14 -47.57 -2.85
N VAL A 1169 -8.42 -47.93 -2.98
CA VAL A 1169 -9.31 -48.13 -1.83
C VAL A 1169 -8.90 -49.37 -1.02
N ASP A 1170 -8.59 -50.49 -1.68
CA ASP A 1170 -8.14 -51.72 -1.00
C ASP A 1170 -6.85 -51.49 -0.19
N PHE A 1171 -5.94 -50.64 -0.69
CA PHE A 1171 -4.68 -50.33 -0.02
C PHE A 1171 -4.85 -49.62 1.33
N ILE A 1172 -5.99 -48.95 1.59
CA ILE A 1172 -6.30 -48.36 2.91
C ILE A 1172 -6.26 -49.43 4.01
N LEU A 1173 -6.59 -50.68 3.65
CA LEU A 1173 -6.57 -51.84 4.54
C LEU A 1173 -5.36 -52.78 4.31
N ASP A 1174 -4.38 -52.35 3.52
CA ASP A 1174 -3.15 -53.12 3.36
C ASP A 1174 -2.43 -53.29 4.69
N SER A 1175 -1.80 -54.45 4.87
CA SER A 1175 -1.11 -54.80 6.12
C SER A 1175 0.02 -53.84 6.47
N THR A 1176 0.63 -53.16 5.49
CA THR A 1176 1.66 -52.15 5.71
C THR A 1176 1.08 -50.89 6.37
N LEU A 1177 -0.02 -50.36 5.83
CA LEU A 1177 -0.65 -49.15 6.35
C LEU A 1177 -1.36 -49.41 7.70
N VAL A 1178 -2.00 -50.57 7.85
CA VAL A 1178 -2.66 -50.96 9.11
C VAL A 1178 -1.67 -51.10 10.27
N LYS A 1179 -0.39 -51.41 10.00
CA LYS A 1179 0.66 -51.45 11.05
C LYS A 1179 1.06 -50.06 11.56
N LEU A 1180 0.94 -49.03 10.71
CA LEU A 1180 1.28 -47.64 11.04
C LEU A 1180 0.12 -46.87 11.69
N GLY A 1181 -1.08 -47.43 11.63
CA GLY A 1181 -2.31 -46.75 12.02
C GLY A 1181 -3.28 -47.56 12.87
N ASN A 1182 -4.39 -46.91 13.20
CA ASN A 1182 -5.52 -47.49 13.89
C ASN A 1182 -6.43 -48.21 12.90
N LYS A 1183 -6.41 -49.55 12.94
CA LYS A 1183 -7.21 -50.42 12.06
C LYS A 1183 -8.70 -50.03 12.01
N ASN A 1184 -9.28 -49.60 13.13
CA ASN A 1184 -10.71 -49.26 13.17
C ASN A 1184 -11.02 -47.98 12.40
N ARG A 1185 -10.14 -46.97 12.47
CA ARG A 1185 -10.28 -45.71 11.71
C ARG A 1185 -10.12 -45.95 10.21
N LEU A 1186 -9.07 -46.67 9.82
CA LEU A 1186 -8.81 -47.03 8.43
C LEU A 1186 -9.96 -47.86 7.84
N LYS A 1187 -10.47 -48.85 8.59
CA LYS A 1187 -11.64 -49.65 8.19
C LYS A 1187 -12.91 -48.81 8.05
N ARG A 1188 -13.16 -47.90 8.98
CA ARG A 1188 -14.35 -47.04 8.91
C ARG A 1188 -14.31 -46.14 7.68
N LEU A 1189 -13.17 -45.51 7.39
CA LEU A 1189 -13.02 -44.68 6.19
C LEU A 1189 -13.14 -45.50 4.90
N HIS A 1190 -12.51 -46.67 4.85
CA HIS A 1190 -12.64 -47.61 3.73
C HIS A 1190 -14.12 -47.98 3.49
N ASP A 1191 -14.84 -48.36 4.55
CA ASP A 1191 -16.25 -48.74 4.44
C ASP A 1191 -17.15 -47.55 4.09
N GLU A 1192 -16.85 -46.34 4.57
CA GLU A 1192 -17.56 -45.11 4.19
C GLU A 1192 -17.44 -44.86 2.69
N LEU A 1193 -16.22 -44.91 2.12
CA LEU A 1193 -15.98 -44.72 0.69
C LEU A 1193 -16.68 -45.79 -0.17
N LEU A 1194 -16.82 -47.02 0.33
CA LEU A 1194 -17.44 -48.11 -0.43
C LEU A 1194 -18.96 -48.15 -0.35
N ASN A 1195 -19.53 -47.83 0.82
CA ASN A 1195 -20.94 -48.07 1.08
C ASN A 1195 -21.79 -46.80 1.06
N LYS A 1196 -21.17 -45.62 1.21
CA LYS A 1196 -21.88 -44.35 1.31
C LYS A 1196 -21.29 -43.28 0.40
N ASP A 1197 -20.04 -42.87 0.62
CA ASP A 1197 -19.31 -41.83 -0.12
C ASP A 1197 -20.21 -40.66 -0.53
N TRP A 1198 -20.85 -40.04 0.47
CA TRP A 1198 -21.91 -39.06 0.24
C TRP A 1198 -21.47 -37.89 -0.65
N PHE A 1199 -20.18 -37.54 -0.60
CA PHE A 1199 -19.58 -36.47 -1.38
C PHE A 1199 -18.82 -36.96 -2.62
N MET A 1200 -19.17 -38.15 -3.10
CA MET A 1200 -18.80 -38.69 -4.41
C MET A 1200 -17.30 -38.61 -4.68
N THR A 1201 -16.47 -39.01 -3.73
CA THR A 1201 -15.01 -39.11 -3.88
C THR A 1201 -14.64 -39.94 -5.10
N LEU A 1202 -15.33 -41.07 -5.32
CA LEU A 1202 -14.97 -42.03 -6.37
C LEU A 1202 -15.46 -41.62 -7.77
N ILE A 1203 -16.37 -40.65 -7.90
CA ILE A 1203 -16.96 -40.29 -9.21
C ILE A 1203 -15.96 -39.61 -10.15
N ASP A 1204 -15.06 -38.80 -9.57
CA ASP A 1204 -14.13 -37.94 -10.29
C ASP A 1204 -12.69 -38.47 -10.26
N PHE A 1205 -12.44 -39.62 -9.62
CA PHE A 1205 -11.08 -40.10 -9.35
C PHE A 1205 -10.23 -40.24 -10.61
N ASP A 1206 -10.73 -40.88 -11.67
CA ASP A 1206 -9.95 -41.09 -12.89
C ASP A 1206 -9.72 -39.78 -13.67
N ALA A 1207 -10.70 -38.89 -13.66
CA ALA A 1207 -10.58 -37.55 -14.25
C ALA A 1207 -9.54 -36.72 -13.49
N TYR A 1208 -9.53 -36.81 -12.16
CA TYR A 1208 -8.54 -36.19 -11.29
C TYR A 1208 -7.13 -36.73 -11.55
N VAL A 1209 -6.95 -38.06 -11.57
CA VAL A 1209 -5.66 -38.69 -11.90
C VAL A 1209 -5.16 -38.20 -13.26
N THR A 1210 -6.03 -38.19 -14.28
CA THR A 1210 -5.67 -37.74 -15.64
C THR A 1210 -5.21 -36.28 -15.63
N ALA A 1211 -5.97 -35.38 -15.01
CA ALA A 1211 -5.62 -33.97 -14.93
C ALA A 1211 -4.34 -33.73 -14.12
N LYS A 1212 -4.13 -34.51 -13.04
CA LYS A 1212 -2.96 -34.42 -12.18
C LYS A 1212 -1.68 -34.91 -12.87
N GLU A 1213 -1.74 -36.01 -13.62
CA GLU A 1213 -0.62 -36.45 -14.44
C GLU A 1213 -0.29 -35.43 -15.55
N GLN A 1214 -1.30 -34.77 -16.13
CA GLN A 1214 -1.09 -33.72 -17.14
C GLN A 1214 -0.36 -32.50 -16.57
N ILE A 1215 -0.83 -31.93 -15.46
CA ILE A 1215 -0.18 -30.76 -14.84
C ILE A 1215 1.26 -31.08 -14.39
N LEU A 1216 1.51 -32.29 -13.90
CA LEU A 1216 2.86 -32.74 -13.55
C LEU A 1216 3.77 -32.88 -14.78
N ALA A 1217 3.24 -33.35 -15.91
CA ALA A 1217 3.99 -33.44 -17.16
C ALA A 1217 4.29 -32.06 -17.76
N ASP A 1218 3.32 -31.14 -17.72
CA ASP A 1218 3.44 -29.77 -18.23
C ASP A 1218 4.46 -28.95 -17.42
N TYR A 1219 4.69 -29.29 -16.14
CA TYR A 1219 5.73 -28.65 -15.33
C TYR A 1219 7.14 -28.85 -15.89
N GLU A 1220 7.39 -29.89 -16.70
CA GLU A 1220 8.72 -30.12 -17.27
C GLU A 1220 9.10 -29.07 -18.32
N ASP A 1221 8.12 -28.43 -18.98
CA ASP A 1221 8.35 -27.27 -19.84
C ASP A 1221 8.19 -25.99 -19.01
N GLN A 1222 9.31 -25.51 -18.47
CA GLN A 1222 9.32 -24.33 -17.60
C GLN A 1222 8.93 -23.03 -18.33
N ASP A 1223 9.18 -22.89 -19.63
CA ASP A 1223 8.77 -21.68 -20.36
C ASP A 1223 7.23 -21.67 -20.47
N SER A 1224 6.64 -22.78 -20.93
CA SER A 1224 5.17 -22.90 -21.03
C SER A 1224 4.47 -22.84 -19.67
N TRP A 1225 5.07 -23.43 -18.63
CA TRP A 1225 4.56 -23.34 -17.26
C TRP A 1225 4.52 -21.89 -16.77
N ASN A 1226 5.61 -21.14 -16.94
CA ASN A 1226 5.70 -19.78 -16.44
C ASN A 1226 4.89 -18.78 -17.27
N GLU A 1227 4.62 -19.05 -18.55
CA GLU A 1227 3.61 -18.32 -19.33
C GLU A 1227 2.21 -18.43 -18.66
N LYS A 1228 1.77 -19.65 -18.31
CA LYS A 1228 0.50 -19.89 -17.60
C LYS A 1228 0.48 -19.18 -16.25
N VAL A 1229 1.61 -19.16 -15.54
CA VAL A 1229 1.77 -18.46 -14.26
C VAL A 1229 1.60 -16.95 -14.42
N ILE A 1230 2.22 -16.33 -15.43
CA ILE A 1230 2.04 -14.89 -15.71
C ILE A 1230 0.58 -14.56 -15.95
N HIS A 1231 -0.12 -15.38 -16.75
CA HIS A 1231 -1.55 -15.20 -16.99
C HIS A 1231 -2.38 -15.20 -15.70
N ASN A 1232 -2.08 -16.11 -14.77
CA ASN A 1232 -2.76 -16.17 -13.47
C ASN A 1232 -2.47 -14.92 -12.63
N ILE A 1233 -1.20 -14.54 -12.45
CA ILE A 1233 -0.83 -13.36 -11.64
C ILE A 1233 -1.43 -12.09 -12.24
N ALA A 1234 -1.32 -11.91 -13.56
CA ALA A 1234 -1.80 -10.72 -14.25
C ALA A 1234 -3.31 -10.51 -14.12
N LYS A 1235 -4.07 -11.60 -14.04
CA LYS A 1235 -5.53 -11.56 -13.92
C LYS A 1235 -6.06 -11.67 -12.49
N ALA A 1236 -5.17 -11.90 -11.51
CA ALA A 1236 -5.54 -12.00 -10.11
C ALA A 1236 -6.06 -10.68 -9.52
N GLY A 1237 -5.81 -9.53 -10.18
CA GLY A 1237 -6.25 -8.20 -9.74
C GLY A 1237 -7.75 -8.09 -9.45
N PHE A 1238 -8.58 -8.83 -10.17
CA PHE A 1238 -10.03 -8.90 -9.93
C PHE A 1238 -10.37 -9.38 -8.51
N PHE A 1239 -9.54 -10.24 -7.92
CA PHE A 1239 -9.75 -10.84 -6.59
C PHE A 1239 -9.17 -10.00 -5.44
N SER A 1240 -8.80 -8.74 -5.66
CA SER A 1240 -8.52 -7.82 -4.56
C SER A 1240 -9.78 -7.61 -3.71
N SER A 1241 -9.65 -7.70 -2.38
CA SER A 1241 -10.75 -7.35 -1.48
C SER A 1241 -11.12 -5.86 -1.54
N ASP A 1242 -10.25 -4.98 -2.03
CA ASP A 1242 -10.60 -3.56 -2.21
C ASP A 1242 -11.69 -3.41 -3.27
N ARG A 1243 -11.59 -4.15 -4.38
CA ARG A 1243 -12.65 -4.20 -5.41
C ARG A 1243 -13.95 -4.71 -4.81
N THR A 1244 -13.90 -5.80 -4.04
CA THR A 1244 -15.08 -6.36 -3.38
C THR A 1244 -15.72 -5.32 -2.45
N ILE A 1245 -14.95 -4.66 -1.60
CA ILE A 1245 -15.44 -3.64 -0.66
C ILE A 1245 -15.99 -2.42 -1.39
N ALA A 1246 -15.35 -1.96 -2.46
CA ALA A 1246 -15.89 -0.88 -3.30
C ALA A 1246 -17.28 -1.24 -3.84
N GLN A 1247 -17.49 -2.48 -4.31
CA GLN A 1247 -18.81 -2.94 -4.76
C GLN A 1247 -19.83 -3.03 -3.61
N TYR A 1248 -19.44 -3.52 -2.43
CA TYR A 1248 -20.32 -3.50 -1.26
C TYR A 1248 -20.74 -2.07 -0.91
N ASN A 1249 -19.80 -1.12 -0.96
CA ASN A 1249 -20.10 0.29 -0.71
C ASN A 1249 -21.05 0.88 -1.76
N THR A 1250 -20.75 0.69 -3.04
CA THR A 1250 -21.52 1.25 -4.16
C THR A 1250 -22.94 0.70 -4.23
N ASP A 1251 -23.13 -0.59 -3.95
CA ASP A 1251 -24.42 -1.25 -4.22
C ASP A 1251 -25.28 -1.44 -2.96
N ILE A 1252 -24.68 -1.40 -1.76
CA ILE A 1252 -25.35 -1.82 -0.51
C ILE A 1252 -25.21 -0.76 0.58
N TRP A 1253 -23.98 -0.38 0.95
CA TRP A 1253 -23.75 0.40 2.17
C TRP A 1253 -23.94 1.91 1.99
N HIS A 1254 -23.46 2.44 0.86
CA HIS A 1254 -23.48 3.87 0.52
C HIS A 1254 -22.92 4.74 1.66
N CYS A 1255 -21.66 4.51 2.01
CA CYS A 1255 -20.95 5.19 3.11
C CYS A 1255 -20.25 6.49 2.70
N GLU A 1256 -20.28 6.89 1.44
CA GLU A 1256 -19.65 8.14 0.96
C GLU A 1256 -20.73 9.21 0.78
N ASP A 1257 -20.41 10.47 1.13
CA ASP A 1257 -21.32 11.64 1.01
C ASP A 1257 -21.44 12.16 -0.42
#